data_AF-A0A8J8DJ68-F1
#
_entry.id   AF-A0A8J8DJ68-F1
#
_cell.length_a   1.000
_cell.length_b   1.000
_cell.length_c   1.000
_cell.angle_alpha   90.00
_cell.angle_beta   90.00
_cell.angle_gamma   90.00
#
_symmetry.space_group_name_H-M   'P 1'
#
loop_
_entity.id
_entity.type
_entity.pdbx_description
1 polymer ?
#
loop_
_entity_poly.entity_id
_entity_poly.type
_entity_poly.pdbx_seq_one_letter_code
_entity_poly.pdbx_strand_id
1 'polypeptide(L)'
;MKRRGFFLNSVVLLLLIPLLLLLATYEDVSSQVIQAQTIRTQAERTYRVASYLELDFQKALEISGKRAIVAVIDYVSGTGNFISPTYMVNNTIRDLILEGTSPSLAGYDPNRVMRDQSLRKWLMNITEELNKQGFEVFPSINDILSSMELTVAPLDSFRIVIKARIPNITIQDVSGRIVYTGSIPSNGGYIYSIVNLQNLEDPLFSAMTGGRYYRSIRACPYSFPEILEKPIKVLEGNGSSTVSHVIGLLSRTVDAEKIFFGDYYPGEGAKAYVLLNEPDQNVTVPIVVNTTLNGVRTSPLSVFNENDMGVLVFENVGDGGNTNWCYPSLEYRVNLTLSGGSLSNYNGYQIPIVITDTSILGKIYSIGNNASIRIVEKGTCNEVPFWIEYWSSTKAIVWIKATASMEYTMYFGSDPAYATRGNGNKVFEWFHDTEEIIPDGNEKQFDLSSLNINGNIAIRFRAKPSKRSTNQQWDSGIYVETTDSNGNPQWVYFIDDTVDISNSLEVWDEYYILWWWFWIRVQGTSTNDGARGDTGLHTYEAVIEPDLNGAYVDFLDYGTDYSNYPNPARENPDGLLRHYTAPLEYLYMVNFNNNNNNDAVFEWIFIRKYVQNLPVETFQNIETRPSSTVTTTRAWSGARAYDIQSFINCIMDQRYFGIYNAPSFFERLEGSTINHDEYETLAHQIQDELGIKYGDQYYPIGLVSFMIPHATYDEKLFNLFNTLGITPEEGQTSFDYYFLQYYFGGGSKVSGYRVYGISDSPDRSSVYFFLDNQTAVAIFGAQGAQDLLQR
;
A
#
# COMPACT_ATOMS: atom_id res chain seq x y z
N MET A 1 76.72 76.97 -50.88
CA MET A 1 76.16 76.71 -49.53
C MET A 1 74.76 76.06 -49.49
N LYS A 2 73.99 75.99 -50.59
CA LYS A 2 72.59 75.45 -50.59
C LYS A 2 72.42 73.90 -50.56
N ARG A 3 73.48 73.09 -50.79
CA ARG A 3 73.38 71.61 -50.82
C ARG A 3 73.55 70.91 -49.46
N ARG A 4 74.18 71.55 -48.46
CA ARG A 4 74.41 70.94 -47.14
C ARG A 4 73.16 70.92 -46.24
N GLY A 5 72.29 71.93 -46.35
CA GLY A 5 71.02 71.99 -45.62
C GLY A 5 69.99 70.94 -46.08
N PHE A 6 69.96 70.62 -47.39
CA PHE A 6 69.09 69.56 -47.91
C PHE A 6 69.52 68.18 -47.40
N PHE A 7 70.83 67.88 -47.41
CA PHE A 7 71.35 66.59 -46.93
C PHE A 7 71.12 66.40 -45.42
N LEU A 8 71.32 67.44 -44.61
CA LEU A 8 71.05 67.40 -43.17
C LEU A 8 69.54 67.23 -42.87
N ASN A 9 68.65 67.96 -43.55
CA ASN A 9 67.20 67.79 -43.38
C ASN A 9 66.71 66.41 -43.85
N SER A 10 67.25 65.87 -44.96
CA SER A 10 66.91 64.54 -45.43
C SER A 10 67.38 63.46 -44.46
N VAL A 11 68.60 63.55 -43.91
CA VAL A 11 69.10 62.61 -42.88
C VAL A 11 68.28 62.68 -41.60
N VAL A 12 67.88 63.89 -41.18
CA VAL A 12 66.99 64.07 -40.01
C VAL A 12 65.62 63.45 -40.27
N LEU A 13 65.01 63.65 -41.44
CA LEU A 13 63.74 63.00 -41.83
C LEU A 13 63.87 61.48 -41.89
N LEU A 14 64.96 60.97 -42.45
CA LEU A 14 65.24 59.54 -42.60
C LEU A 14 65.51 58.86 -41.25
N LEU A 15 65.96 59.61 -40.23
CA LEU A 15 66.06 59.16 -38.84
C LEU A 15 64.76 59.33 -38.05
N LEU A 16 63.97 60.37 -38.34
CA LEU A 16 62.71 60.66 -37.64
C LEU A 16 61.63 59.64 -37.99
N ILE A 17 61.53 59.21 -39.24
CA ILE A 17 60.50 58.26 -39.68
C ILE A 17 60.61 56.91 -38.91
N PRO A 18 61.78 56.25 -38.83
CA PRO A 18 61.96 55.05 -38.02
C PRO A 18 61.72 55.28 -36.53
N LEU A 19 62.12 56.44 -36.00
CA LEU A 19 61.97 56.75 -34.58
C LEU A 19 60.50 56.98 -34.19
N LEU A 20 59.72 57.64 -35.06
CA LEU A 20 58.27 57.79 -34.89
C LEU A 20 57.54 56.46 -35.06
N LEU A 21 57.95 55.62 -36.01
CA LEU A 21 57.41 54.27 -36.18
C LEU A 21 57.71 53.39 -34.96
N LEU A 22 58.92 53.45 -34.40
CA LEU A 22 59.30 52.75 -33.18
C LEU A 22 58.48 53.23 -31.98
N LEU A 23 58.26 54.54 -31.86
CA LEU A 23 57.46 55.10 -30.77
C LEU A 23 55.99 54.67 -30.88
N ALA A 24 55.42 54.72 -32.08
CA ALA A 24 54.06 54.28 -32.35
C ALA A 24 53.87 52.78 -32.10
N THR A 25 54.84 51.93 -32.51
CA THR A 25 54.79 50.49 -32.22
C THR A 25 55.00 50.17 -30.75
N TYR A 26 55.87 50.89 -30.06
CA TYR A 26 56.05 50.73 -28.62
C TYR A 26 54.79 51.11 -27.84
N GLU A 27 54.13 52.22 -28.21
CA GLU A 27 52.87 52.64 -27.61
C GLU A 27 51.76 51.62 -27.85
N ASP A 28 51.62 51.10 -29.07
CA ASP A 28 50.62 50.09 -29.40
C ASP A 28 50.86 48.76 -28.66
N VAL A 29 52.10 48.25 -28.67
CA VAL A 29 52.45 47.02 -27.94
C VAL A 29 52.30 47.19 -26.43
N SER A 30 52.72 48.33 -25.87
CA SER A 30 52.55 48.61 -24.44
C SER A 30 51.07 48.71 -24.07
N SER A 31 50.24 49.35 -24.90
CA SER A 31 48.80 49.44 -24.72
C SER A 31 48.16 48.05 -24.74
N GLN A 32 48.52 47.22 -25.73
CA GLN A 32 48.03 45.84 -25.82
C GLN A 32 48.44 44.98 -24.62
N VAL A 33 49.67 45.10 -24.13
CA VAL A 33 50.15 44.36 -22.95
C VAL A 33 49.39 44.81 -21.69
N ILE A 34 49.20 46.12 -21.48
CA ILE A 34 48.44 46.65 -20.35
C ILE A 34 46.98 46.18 -20.43
N GLN A 35 46.35 46.23 -21.60
CA GLN A 35 44.99 45.73 -21.81
C GLN A 35 44.90 44.23 -21.52
N ALA A 36 45.81 43.42 -22.05
CA ALA A 36 45.82 41.97 -21.84
C ALA A 36 46.03 41.60 -20.35
N GLN A 37 46.93 42.28 -19.65
CA GLN A 37 47.14 42.09 -18.21
C GLN A 37 45.91 42.52 -17.39
N THR A 38 45.25 43.60 -17.79
CA THR A 38 44.02 44.08 -17.14
C THR A 38 42.88 43.08 -17.32
N ILE A 39 42.66 42.60 -18.55
CA ILE A 39 41.66 41.57 -18.87
C ILE A 39 41.93 40.28 -18.09
N ARG A 40 43.19 39.83 -18.03
CA ARG A 40 43.57 38.63 -17.28
C ARG A 40 43.34 38.80 -15.78
N THR A 41 43.77 39.91 -15.20
CA THR A 41 43.57 40.20 -13.77
C THR A 41 42.08 40.26 -13.44
N GLN A 42 41.27 40.82 -14.33
CA GLN A 42 39.82 40.87 -14.19
C GLN A 42 39.20 39.47 -14.27
N ALA A 43 39.56 38.66 -15.26
CA ALA A 43 39.08 37.29 -15.39
C ALA A 43 39.46 36.43 -14.17
N GLU A 44 40.69 36.57 -13.66
CA GLU A 44 41.14 35.87 -12.44
C GLU A 44 40.36 36.32 -11.19
N ARG A 45 40.02 37.61 -11.07
CA ARG A 45 39.17 38.11 -9.96
C ARG A 45 37.75 37.59 -10.05
N THR A 46 37.11 37.67 -11.22
CA THR A 46 35.76 37.13 -11.46
C THR A 46 35.69 35.64 -11.15
N TYR A 47 36.66 34.87 -11.67
CA TYR A 47 36.73 33.44 -11.42
C TYR A 47 36.84 33.12 -9.94
N ARG A 48 37.74 33.80 -9.21
CA ARG A 48 37.90 33.60 -7.76
C ARG A 48 36.61 33.91 -7.01
N VAL A 49 35.98 35.06 -7.27
CA VAL A 49 34.73 35.45 -6.58
C VAL A 49 33.63 34.44 -6.84
N ALA A 50 33.40 34.05 -8.10
CA ALA A 50 32.37 33.07 -8.45
C ALA A 50 32.64 31.69 -7.81
N SER A 51 33.86 31.17 -7.92
CA SER A 51 34.22 29.88 -7.32
C SER A 51 34.15 29.87 -5.80
N TYR A 52 34.53 30.97 -5.12
CA TYR A 52 34.38 31.07 -3.67
C TYR A 52 32.92 31.10 -3.26
N LEU A 53 32.07 31.85 -3.97
CA LEU A 53 30.64 31.90 -3.70
C LEU A 53 29.96 30.57 -3.92
N GLU A 54 30.35 29.80 -4.94
CA GLU A 54 29.83 28.46 -5.18
C GLU A 54 30.18 27.49 -4.05
N LEU A 55 31.46 27.44 -3.66
CA LEU A 55 31.92 26.56 -2.57
C LEU A 55 31.28 26.93 -1.24
N ASP A 56 31.17 28.23 -0.95
CA ASP A 56 30.57 28.72 0.28
C ASP A 56 29.05 28.52 0.29
N PHE A 57 28.38 28.69 -0.85
CA PHE A 57 26.95 28.38 -1.00
C PHE A 57 26.68 26.88 -0.78
N GLN A 58 27.51 26.00 -1.34
CA GLN A 58 27.40 24.56 -1.08
C GLN A 58 27.55 24.24 0.41
N LYS A 59 28.50 24.88 1.10
CA LYS A 59 28.70 24.68 2.53
C LYS A 59 27.57 25.26 3.37
N ALA A 60 27.07 26.44 3.01
CA ALA A 60 25.91 27.05 3.65
C ALA A 60 24.66 26.17 3.49
N LEU A 61 24.44 25.60 2.30
CA LEU A 61 23.34 24.66 2.03
C LEU A 61 23.47 23.38 2.85
N GLU A 62 24.68 22.82 2.96
CA GLU A 62 24.96 21.61 3.75
C GLU A 62 24.68 21.84 5.25
N ILE A 63 25.14 22.97 5.80
CA ILE A 63 24.99 23.29 7.21
C ILE A 63 23.54 23.63 7.56
N SER A 64 22.91 24.50 6.77
CA SER A 64 21.51 24.89 6.96
C SER A 64 20.57 23.70 6.78
N GLY A 65 20.80 22.86 5.77
CA GLY A 65 20.06 21.63 5.53
C GLY A 65 20.10 20.63 6.68
N LYS A 66 21.30 20.31 7.18
CA LYS A 66 21.48 19.43 8.33
C LYS A 66 20.77 19.97 9.58
N ARG A 67 20.88 21.28 9.83
CA ARG A 67 20.24 21.92 10.98
C ARG A 67 18.73 21.98 10.85
N ALA A 68 18.21 22.23 9.65
CA ALA A 68 16.78 22.25 9.38
C ALA A 68 16.15 20.88 9.65
N ILE A 69 16.75 19.79 9.16
CA ILE A 69 16.30 18.43 9.42
C ILE A 69 16.30 18.15 10.93
N VAL A 70 17.39 18.46 11.64
CA VAL A 70 17.46 18.27 13.09
C VAL A 70 16.43 19.13 13.83
N ALA A 71 16.16 20.36 13.36
CA ALA A 71 15.18 21.24 13.99
C ALA A 71 13.75 20.70 13.86
N VAL A 72 13.42 20.07 12.73
CA VAL A 72 12.12 19.42 12.51
C VAL A 72 11.99 18.16 13.36
N ILE A 73 13.05 17.33 13.44
CA ILE A 73 13.09 16.17 14.37
C ILE A 73 12.88 16.65 15.82
N ASP A 74 13.63 17.66 16.24
CA ASP A 74 13.58 18.20 17.59
C ASP A 74 12.20 18.77 17.95
N TYR A 75 11.53 19.41 16.99
CA TYR A 75 10.15 19.85 17.13
C TYR A 75 9.19 18.68 17.34
N VAL A 76 9.20 17.69 16.45
CA VAL A 76 8.25 16.57 16.51
C VAL A 76 8.49 15.72 17.77
N SER A 77 9.75 15.37 18.06
CA SER A 77 10.11 14.62 19.26
C SER A 77 9.85 15.40 20.56
N GLY A 78 10.08 16.72 20.56
CA GLY A 78 9.97 17.55 21.76
C GLY A 78 8.55 17.99 22.09
N THR A 79 7.69 18.16 21.08
CA THR A 79 6.30 18.61 21.25
C THR A 79 5.29 17.48 21.17
N GLY A 80 5.63 16.38 20.51
CA GLY A 80 4.69 15.32 20.14
C GLY A 80 3.76 15.69 18.98
N ASN A 81 3.89 16.89 18.40
CA ASN A 81 3.07 17.35 17.29
C ASN A 81 3.76 17.02 15.97
N PHE A 82 3.04 16.32 15.09
CA PHE A 82 3.50 16.07 13.72
C PHE A 82 3.39 17.29 12.83
N ILE A 83 4.19 17.32 11.76
CA ILE A 83 4.09 18.34 10.71
C ILE A 83 2.79 18.12 9.93
N SER A 84 2.09 19.20 9.62
CA SER A 84 0.84 19.12 8.86
C SER A 84 1.08 18.49 7.48
N PRO A 85 0.39 17.39 7.13
CA PRO A 85 0.53 16.77 5.81
C PRO A 85 0.12 17.70 4.67
N THR A 86 -0.80 18.64 4.91
CA THR A 86 -1.22 19.62 3.90
C THR A 86 -0.13 20.63 3.56
N TYR A 87 0.71 20.99 4.53
CA TYR A 87 1.84 21.89 4.29
C TYR A 87 3.10 21.13 3.87
N MET A 88 3.23 19.86 4.29
CA MET A 88 4.32 18.94 3.96
C MET A 88 5.66 19.25 4.63
N VAL A 89 6.45 18.20 4.87
CA VAL A 89 7.78 18.28 5.50
C VAL A 89 8.82 18.90 4.58
N ASN A 90 8.79 18.62 3.28
CA ASN A 90 9.71 19.22 2.31
C ASN A 90 9.64 20.77 2.33
N ASN A 91 8.45 21.34 2.40
CA ASN A 91 8.23 22.79 2.52
C ASN A 91 8.71 23.32 3.87
N THR A 92 8.45 22.59 4.96
CA THR A 92 8.90 22.99 6.31
C THR A 92 10.42 23.05 6.39
N ILE A 93 11.12 22.05 5.85
CA ILE A 93 12.59 22.03 5.79
C ILE A 93 13.11 23.13 4.87
N ARG A 94 12.45 23.37 3.72
CA ARG A 94 12.79 24.46 2.78
C ARG A 94 12.74 25.83 3.46
N ASP A 95 11.67 26.11 4.20
CA ASP A 95 11.51 27.36 4.95
C ASP A 95 12.62 27.57 5.98
N LEU A 96 12.94 26.51 6.74
CA LEU A 96 14.05 26.56 7.70
C LEU A 96 15.41 26.80 7.04
N ILE A 97 15.66 26.19 5.88
CA ILE A 97 16.89 26.42 5.13
C ILE A 97 16.99 27.88 4.67
N LEU A 98 15.91 28.43 4.12
CA LEU A 98 15.87 29.79 3.58
C LEU A 98 15.91 30.84 4.68
N GLU A 99 15.00 30.74 5.64
CA GLU A 99 14.66 31.79 6.61
C GLU A 99 15.19 31.49 8.02
N GLY A 100 15.34 30.22 8.37
CA GLY A 100 15.64 29.78 9.75
C GLY A 100 14.40 29.58 10.61
N THR A 101 13.20 29.83 10.08
CA THR A 101 11.90 29.64 10.73
C THR A 101 10.89 29.09 9.74
N SER A 102 9.83 28.43 10.22
CA SER A 102 8.72 27.94 9.38
C SER A 102 7.38 28.12 10.10
N PRO A 103 6.29 28.47 9.38
CA PRO A 103 4.95 28.60 9.97
C PRO A 103 4.43 27.28 10.55
N SER A 104 4.92 26.13 10.07
CA SER A 104 4.53 24.79 10.54
C SER A 104 5.07 24.45 11.93
N LEU A 105 5.98 25.26 12.48
CA LEU A 105 6.57 25.06 13.81
C LEU A 105 6.05 26.11 14.82
N ALA A 106 4.75 26.41 14.77
CA ALA A 106 4.15 27.43 15.62
C ALA A 106 4.39 27.14 17.12
N GLY A 107 4.92 28.12 17.85
CA GLY A 107 5.20 28.01 19.29
C GLY A 107 6.50 27.30 19.66
N TYR A 108 7.26 26.81 18.68
CA TYR A 108 8.62 26.30 18.87
C TYR A 108 9.65 27.39 18.54
N ASP A 109 10.82 27.35 19.19
CA ASP A 109 11.95 28.24 18.89
C ASP A 109 12.97 27.50 18.02
N PRO A 110 12.97 27.71 16.69
CA PRO A 110 13.90 27.03 15.80
C PRO A 110 15.36 27.43 16.05
N ASN A 111 15.62 28.59 16.67
CA ASN A 111 16.98 29.07 16.88
C ASN A 111 17.77 28.24 17.89
N ARG A 112 17.10 27.46 18.75
CA ARG A 112 17.73 26.43 19.59
C ARG A 112 18.65 25.51 18.78
N VAL A 113 18.18 25.08 17.60
CA VAL A 113 18.89 24.18 16.70
C VAL A 113 19.53 24.92 15.53
N MET A 114 18.80 25.83 14.89
CA MET A 114 19.28 26.57 13.72
C MET A 114 20.45 27.50 14.06
N ARG A 115 20.40 28.23 15.20
CA ARG A 115 21.43 29.19 15.64
C ARG A 115 21.91 30.13 14.53
N ASP A 116 20.96 30.80 13.88
CA ASP A 116 21.19 31.72 12.76
C ASP A 116 21.93 31.09 11.56
N GLN A 117 21.84 29.77 11.35
CA GLN A 117 22.44 29.09 10.19
C GLN A 117 21.42 28.87 9.07
N SER A 118 20.89 29.96 8.51
CA SER A 118 20.01 29.96 7.33
C SER A 118 20.68 30.60 6.12
N LEU A 119 20.14 30.37 4.92
CA LEU A 119 20.63 30.99 3.69
C LEU A 119 20.44 32.51 3.71
N ARG A 120 19.38 33.02 4.36
CA ARG A 120 19.26 34.46 4.63
C ARG A 120 20.45 35.00 5.41
N LYS A 121 20.81 34.35 6.53
CA LYS A 121 21.91 34.83 7.36
C LYS A 121 23.25 34.71 6.63
N TRP A 122 23.45 33.63 5.89
CA TRP A 122 24.62 33.47 5.02
C TRP A 122 24.70 34.60 3.97
N LEU A 123 23.60 34.89 3.25
CA LEU A 123 23.55 35.98 2.28
C LEU A 123 23.86 37.35 2.90
N MET A 124 23.37 37.61 4.11
CA MET A 124 23.72 38.84 4.83
C MET A 124 25.22 38.92 5.12
N ASN A 125 25.81 37.85 5.65
CA ASN A 125 27.23 37.82 6.00
C ASN A 125 28.12 37.93 4.74
N ILE A 126 27.81 37.20 3.67
CA ILE A 126 28.61 37.22 2.45
C ILE A 126 28.50 38.57 1.73
N THR A 127 27.32 39.18 1.74
CA THR A 127 27.12 40.53 1.19
C THR A 127 27.90 41.56 2.00
N GLU A 128 27.93 41.44 3.34
CA GLU A 128 28.74 42.31 4.20
C GLU A 128 30.24 42.15 3.91
N GLU A 129 30.73 40.93 3.76
CA GLU A 129 32.14 40.66 3.44
C GLU A 129 32.53 41.11 2.03
N LEU A 130 31.63 40.98 1.04
CA LEU A 130 31.83 41.52 -0.30
C LEU A 130 31.85 43.06 -0.28
N ASN A 131 30.95 43.70 0.47
CA ASN A 131 30.95 45.16 0.65
C ASN A 131 32.25 45.66 1.28
N LYS A 132 32.80 44.96 2.29
CA LYS A 132 34.12 45.27 2.88
C LYS A 132 35.27 45.16 1.87
N GLN A 133 35.13 44.31 0.86
CA GLN A 133 36.08 44.14 -0.24
C GLN A 133 35.86 45.12 -1.40
N GLY A 134 34.84 45.98 -1.32
CA GLY A 134 34.50 46.95 -2.36
C GLY A 134 33.63 46.39 -3.48
N PHE A 135 32.83 45.36 -3.19
CA PHE A 135 31.85 44.79 -4.11
C PHE A 135 30.41 44.96 -3.59
N GLU A 136 29.49 45.31 -4.48
CA GLU A 136 28.06 45.40 -4.22
C GLU A 136 27.32 44.24 -4.89
N VAL A 137 26.33 43.67 -4.19
CA VAL A 137 25.54 42.50 -4.64
C VAL A 137 24.12 42.93 -5.01
N PHE A 138 23.65 42.50 -6.17
CA PHE A 138 22.30 42.73 -6.70
C PHE A 138 21.66 41.42 -7.19
N PRO A 139 20.33 41.26 -7.15
CA PRO A 139 19.35 42.17 -6.54
C PRO A 139 19.40 42.12 -5.00
N SER A 140 18.41 42.70 -4.30
CA SER A 140 18.43 42.71 -2.84
C SER A 140 18.38 41.29 -2.26
N ILE A 141 18.80 41.10 -1.01
CA ILE A 141 18.79 39.77 -0.34
C ILE A 141 17.39 39.12 -0.41
N ASN A 142 16.32 39.91 -0.25
CA ASN A 142 14.95 39.41 -0.32
C ASN A 142 14.57 38.94 -1.74
N ASP A 143 15.05 39.63 -2.77
CA ASP A 143 14.82 39.27 -4.16
C ASP A 143 15.63 38.02 -4.56
N ILE A 144 16.84 37.89 -4.02
CA ILE A 144 17.67 36.69 -4.19
C ILE A 144 16.98 35.48 -3.55
N LEU A 145 16.51 35.60 -2.31
CA LEU A 145 15.82 34.51 -1.62
C LEU A 145 14.52 34.10 -2.30
N SER A 146 13.72 35.07 -2.76
CA SER A 146 12.44 34.78 -3.43
C SER A 146 12.60 34.16 -4.81
N SER A 147 13.71 34.43 -5.49
CA SER A 147 14.05 33.83 -6.79
C SER A 147 14.90 32.55 -6.67
N MET A 148 15.31 32.16 -5.46
CA MET A 148 16.10 30.96 -5.24
C MET A 148 15.24 29.72 -5.49
N GLU A 149 15.74 28.84 -6.35
CA GLU A 149 15.14 27.54 -6.59
C GLU A 149 15.71 26.57 -5.56
N LEU A 150 14.86 26.05 -4.68
CA LEU A 150 15.25 25.12 -3.63
C LEU A 150 14.22 24.01 -3.51
N THR A 151 14.68 22.77 -3.68
CA THR A 151 13.89 21.55 -3.58
C THR A 151 14.48 20.65 -2.50
N VAL A 152 13.63 20.16 -1.61
CA VAL A 152 13.98 19.18 -0.58
C VAL A 152 13.20 17.92 -0.86
N ALA A 153 13.87 16.76 -0.91
CA ALA A 153 13.24 15.49 -1.23
C ALA A 153 13.91 14.34 -0.46
N PRO A 154 13.17 13.25 -0.17
CA PRO A 154 13.84 11.98 0.11
C PRO A 154 14.64 11.55 -1.12
N LEU A 155 15.86 11.09 -0.90
CA LEU A 155 16.69 10.49 -1.94
C LEU A 155 16.48 8.98 -1.97
N ASP A 156 16.49 8.37 -0.79
CA ASP A 156 16.14 6.99 -0.47
C ASP A 156 15.75 6.91 1.03
N SER A 157 15.52 5.70 1.54
CA SER A 157 15.14 5.45 2.93
C SER A 157 16.06 6.10 3.98
N PHE A 158 17.34 6.31 3.68
CA PHE A 158 18.35 6.77 4.65
C PHE A 158 18.96 8.12 4.31
N ARG A 159 18.57 8.76 3.20
CA ARG A 159 19.18 9.99 2.71
C ARG A 159 18.14 10.98 2.24
N ILE A 160 18.37 12.25 2.55
CA ILE A 160 17.61 13.40 2.03
C ILE A 160 18.52 14.18 1.09
N VAL A 161 17.96 14.66 -0.01
CA VAL A 161 18.64 15.53 -0.96
C VAL A 161 18.05 16.93 -0.92
N ILE A 162 18.94 17.92 -0.93
CA ILE A 162 18.61 19.33 -1.03
C ILE A 162 19.26 19.84 -2.31
N LYS A 163 18.44 20.23 -3.27
CA LYS A 163 18.83 20.74 -4.59
C LYS A 163 18.56 22.24 -4.60
N ALA A 164 19.59 23.06 -4.88
CA ALA A 164 19.44 24.50 -4.88
C ALA A 164 20.19 25.22 -6.01
N ARG A 165 19.64 26.34 -6.47
CA ARG A 165 20.23 27.25 -7.47
C ARG A 165 19.80 28.69 -7.19
N ILE A 166 20.74 29.62 -7.37
CA ILE A 166 20.47 31.06 -7.40
C ILE A 166 20.54 31.53 -8.87
N PRO A 167 19.42 31.83 -9.55
CA PRO A 167 19.43 32.00 -11.00
C PRO A 167 20.00 33.35 -11.47
N ASN A 168 19.86 34.43 -10.70
CA ASN A 168 20.21 35.79 -11.14
C ASN A 168 20.88 36.59 -10.02
N ILE A 169 22.21 36.60 -10.00
CA ILE A 169 23.00 37.45 -9.12
C ILE A 169 23.99 38.27 -9.95
N THR A 170 24.16 39.55 -9.58
CA THR A 170 25.11 40.47 -10.18
C THR A 170 25.97 41.07 -9.08
N ILE A 171 27.29 41.01 -9.26
CA ILE A 171 28.28 41.58 -8.35
C ILE A 171 28.99 42.67 -9.10
N GLN A 172 28.98 43.88 -8.55
CA GLN A 172 29.62 45.06 -9.12
C GLN A 172 30.73 45.55 -8.20
N ASP A 173 31.77 46.17 -8.74
CA ASP A 173 32.71 46.91 -7.91
C ASP A 173 32.15 48.30 -7.54
N VAL A 174 32.79 48.99 -6.60
CA VAL A 174 32.46 50.37 -6.21
C VAL A 174 32.52 51.41 -7.36
N SER A 175 33.06 51.04 -8.52
CA SER A 175 33.08 51.90 -9.72
C SER A 175 31.89 51.62 -10.65
N GLY A 176 30.97 50.73 -10.26
CA GLY A 176 29.81 50.31 -11.05
C GLY A 176 30.14 49.31 -12.17
N ARG A 177 31.34 48.71 -12.17
CA ARG A 177 31.70 47.69 -13.17
C ARG A 177 31.22 46.32 -12.73
N ILE A 178 30.59 45.60 -13.64
CA ILE A 178 30.12 44.23 -13.38
C ILE A 178 31.33 43.30 -13.30
N VAL A 179 31.50 42.66 -12.14
CA VAL A 179 32.52 41.65 -11.85
C VAL A 179 31.98 40.26 -12.18
N TYR A 180 30.71 40.02 -11.87
CA TYR A 180 30.04 38.77 -12.14
C TYR A 180 28.55 39.02 -12.40
N THR A 181 27.97 38.31 -13.36
CA THR A 181 26.52 38.28 -13.58
C THR A 181 26.15 36.89 -14.09
N GLY A 182 25.16 36.27 -13.46
CA GLY A 182 24.76 34.90 -13.80
C GLY A 182 24.10 34.18 -12.63
N SER A 183 24.14 32.85 -12.69
CA SER A 183 23.57 31.97 -11.67
C SER A 183 24.65 31.35 -10.79
N ILE A 184 24.35 31.05 -9.53
CA ILE A 184 25.21 30.23 -8.68
C ILE A 184 24.52 28.86 -8.56
N PRO A 185 25.11 27.78 -9.10
CA PRO A 185 26.45 27.68 -9.72
C PRO A 185 26.54 28.27 -11.14
N SER A 186 27.73 28.76 -11.50
CA SER A 186 28.02 29.52 -12.74
C SER A 186 27.77 28.77 -14.04
N ASN A 187 27.68 27.44 -13.98
CA ASN A 187 27.30 26.60 -15.12
C ASN A 187 25.78 26.57 -15.39
N GLY A 188 24.96 27.25 -14.59
CA GLY A 188 23.50 27.25 -14.72
C GLY A 188 22.79 26.03 -14.11
N GLY A 189 23.55 25.06 -13.61
CA GLY A 189 23.05 23.83 -12.99
C GLY A 189 22.61 24.03 -11.54
N TYR A 190 22.61 22.93 -10.77
CA TYR A 190 22.23 22.94 -9.36
C TYR A 190 23.38 22.47 -8.46
N ILE A 191 23.38 22.95 -7.22
CA ILE A 191 24.18 22.39 -6.15
C ILE A 191 23.31 21.41 -5.37
N TYR A 192 23.89 20.25 -5.06
CA TYR A 192 23.24 19.19 -4.30
C TYR A 192 23.94 19.04 -2.94
N SER A 193 23.14 18.95 -1.87
CA SER A 193 23.58 18.55 -0.54
C SER A 193 22.81 17.30 -0.14
N ILE A 194 23.53 16.21 0.14
CA ILE A 194 22.95 14.94 0.58
C ILE A 194 23.18 14.81 2.09
N VAL A 195 22.09 14.65 2.84
CA VAL A 195 22.09 14.48 4.29
C VAL A 195 21.77 13.03 4.62
N ASN A 196 22.65 12.39 5.38
CA ASN A 196 22.46 11.02 5.87
C ASN A 196 21.64 11.05 7.18
N LEU A 197 20.61 10.21 7.24
CA LEU A 197 19.71 10.06 8.39
C LEU A 197 20.27 9.12 9.46
N GLN A 198 21.33 8.36 9.18
CA GLN A 198 21.91 7.44 10.14
C GLN A 198 22.37 8.16 11.43
N ASN A 199 22.03 7.56 12.56
CA ASN A 199 22.23 8.05 13.92
C ASN A 199 21.40 9.28 14.30
N LEU A 200 20.54 9.79 13.42
CA LEU A 200 19.49 10.72 13.82
C LEU A 200 18.36 9.96 14.53
N GLU A 201 17.62 10.66 15.38
CA GLU A 201 16.42 10.11 16.02
C GLU A 201 15.31 9.90 14.99
N ASP A 202 14.58 8.80 15.11
CA ASP A 202 13.30 8.61 14.43
C ASP A 202 12.20 9.25 15.30
N PRO A 203 11.64 10.39 14.86
CA PRO A 203 10.77 11.21 15.69
C PRO A 203 9.40 10.57 15.94
N LEU A 204 9.00 9.58 15.13
CA LEU A 204 7.73 8.88 15.27
C LEU A 204 7.60 8.22 16.65
N PHE A 205 8.68 7.60 17.13
CA PHE A 205 8.70 6.90 18.42
C PHE A 205 8.47 7.85 19.59
N SER A 206 9.21 8.96 19.61
CA SER A 206 9.12 9.96 20.67
C SER A 206 7.76 10.66 20.65
N ALA A 207 7.26 11.03 19.47
CA ALA A 207 5.96 11.68 19.36
C ALA A 207 4.81 10.76 19.82
N MET A 208 4.76 9.52 19.33
CA MET A 208 3.69 8.58 19.66
C MET A 208 3.71 8.14 21.13
N THR A 209 4.90 8.02 21.74
CA THR A 209 5.01 7.54 23.13
C THR A 209 5.07 8.67 24.18
N GLY A 210 4.89 9.92 23.76
CA GLY A 210 5.02 11.09 24.64
C GLY A 210 6.42 11.23 25.25
N GLY A 211 7.46 10.94 24.46
CA GLY A 211 8.88 11.05 24.83
C GLY A 211 9.42 9.92 25.71
N ARG A 212 8.64 8.86 25.96
CA ARG A 212 9.03 7.76 26.85
C ARG A 212 9.93 6.72 26.18
N TYR A 213 9.87 6.65 24.86
CA TYR A 213 10.67 5.74 24.05
C TYR A 213 11.18 6.49 22.81
N TYR A 214 12.45 6.31 22.51
CA TYR A 214 13.12 6.91 21.36
C TYR A 214 14.08 5.90 20.74
N ARG A 215 14.33 6.06 19.44
CA ARG A 215 15.22 5.21 18.67
C ARG A 215 16.01 6.03 17.66
N SER A 216 17.25 5.64 17.42
CA SER A 216 18.05 6.23 16.34
C SER A 216 17.98 5.37 15.09
N ILE A 217 17.88 6.01 13.93
CA ILE A 217 17.87 5.36 12.63
C ILE A 217 19.23 4.73 12.39
N ARG A 218 19.26 3.41 12.24
CA ARG A 218 20.50 2.65 11.97
C ARG A 218 20.20 1.60 10.92
N ALA A 219 20.80 1.72 9.75
CA ALA A 219 20.53 0.82 8.65
C ALA A 219 21.03 -0.61 8.97
N CYS A 220 20.25 -1.63 8.61
CA CYS A 220 20.70 -3.02 8.62
C CYS A 220 21.77 -3.19 7.52
N PRO A 221 22.79 -4.07 7.67
CA PRO A 221 23.72 -4.36 6.57
C PRO A 221 23.00 -4.77 5.27
N TYR A 222 21.84 -5.41 5.40
CA TYR A 222 20.89 -5.75 4.33
C TYR A 222 19.85 -4.63 4.16
N SER A 223 20.31 -3.39 3.94
CA SER A 223 19.47 -2.18 4.01
C SER A 223 18.34 -2.18 2.98
N PHE A 224 18.53 -2.78 1.82
CA PHE A 224 17.58 -2.72 0.70
C PHE A 224 17.29 -4.14 0.15
N PRO A 225 16.51 -4.96 0.90
CA PRO A 225 16.34 -6.38 0.60
C PRO A 225 15.61 -6.67 -0.72
N GLU A 226 14.85 -5.71 -1.26
CA GLU A 226 14.11 -5.85 -2.52
C GLU A 226 14.99 -5.68 -3.77
N ILE A 227 16.17 -5.07 -3.63
CA ILE A 227 17.07 -4.75 -4.76
C ILE A 227 18.47 -5.33 -4.61
N LEU A 228 19.01 -5.46 -3.39
CA LEU A 228 20.38 -5.89 -3.13
C LEU A 228 20.46 -7.33 -2.63
N GLU A 229 20.44 -7.50 -1.31
CA GLU A 229 20.61 -8.78 -0.65
C GLU A 229 19.65 -8.86 0.53
N LYS A 230 19.02 -10.03 0.69
CA LYS A 230 18.06 -10.30 1.75
C LYS A 230 18.80 -10.73 3.02
N PRO A 231 18.26 -10.44 4.23
CA PRO A 231 18.87 -10.83 5.49
C PRO A 231 18.65 -12.32 5.84
N ILE A 232 18.45 -13.17 4.83
CA ILE A 232 18.29 -14.62 4.97
C ILE A 232 19.12 -15.31 3.89
N LYS A 233 19.66 -16.48 4.22
CA LYS A 233 20.31 -17.36 3.24
C LYS A 233 19.47 -18.62 3.09
N VAL A 234 19.44 -19.16 1.88
CA VAL A 234 18.65 -20.37 1.57
C VAL A 234 19.46 -21.35 0.74
N LEU A 235 19.33 -22.63 1.06
CA LEU A 235 19.73 -23.74 0.19
C LEU A 235 18.50 -24.59 -0.14
N GLU A 236 18.33 -24.88 -1.42
CA GLU A 236 17.27 -25.77 -1.93
C GLU A 236 17.83 -27.18 -2.09
N GLY A 237 17.04 -28.21 -1.86
CA GLY A 237 17.46 -29.60 -2.02
C GLY A 237 16.31 -30.59 -1.93
N ASN A 238 16.66 -31.86 -1.80
CA ASN A 238 15.70 -32.94 -1.59
C ASN A 238 15.55 -33.19 -0.09
N GLY A 239 14.34 -33.20 0.43
CA GLY A 239 14.05 -33.37 1.85
C GLY A 239 13.36 -34.68 2.17
N SER A 240 13.60 -35.18 3.38
CA SER A 240 12.78 -36.20 4.02
C SER A 240 12.61 -35.86 5.49
N SER A 241 11.36 -35.77 5.95
CA SER A 241 11.01 -35.49 7.34
C SER A 241 9.60 -36.04 7.63
N THR A 242 9.18 -36.05 8.89
CA THR A 242 7.78 -36.29 9.33
C THR A 242 7.10 -35.02 9.87
N VAL A 243 7.86 -33.92 10.02
CA VAL A 243 7.34 -32.57 10.33
C VAL A 243 7.68 -31.56 9.22
N SER A 244 6.77 -30.64 8.94
CA SER A 244 6.91 -29.64 7.86
C SER A 244 8.05 -28.65 8.11
N HIS A 245 8.33 -28.34 9.38
CA HIS A 245 9.38 -27.40 9.78
C HIS A 245 10.26 -27.99 10.88
N VAL A 246 11.56 -27.74 10.81
CA VAL A 246 12.52 -28.07 11.88
C VAL A 246 13.36 -26.85 12.19
N ILE A 247 13.39 -26.47 13.45
CA ILE A 247 14.09 -25.27 13.94
C ILE A 247 15.23 -25.71 14.85
N GLY A 248 16.40 -25.12 14.69
CA GLY A 248 17.55 -25.38 15.56
C GLY A 248 18.78 -24.56 15.17
N LEU A 249 19.77 -24.52 16.06
CA LEU A 249 21.05 -23.90 15.72
C LEU A 249 21.80 -24.78 14.71
N LEU A 250 22.44 -24.16 13.73
CA LEU A 250 23.26 -24.81 12.73
C LEU A 250 24.62 -25.21 13.34
N SER A 251 25.11 -26.41 13.06
CA SER A 251 26.41 -26.88 13.55
C SER A 251 27.16 -27.75 12.54
N ARG A 252 28.49 -27.63 12.53
CA ARG A 252 29.42 -28.52 11.81
C ARG A 252 29.80 -29.74 12.64
N THR A 253 29.28 -29.84 13.87
CA THR A 253 29.46 -30.99 14.76
C THR A 253 28.12 -31.64 15.06
N VAL A 254 28.12 -32.95 15.25
CA VAL A 254 26.90 -33.70 15.56
C VAL A 254 26.48 -33.41 17.00
N ASP A 255 25.27 -32.89 17.19
CA ASP A 255 24.68 -32.53 18.48
C ASP A 255 23.16 -32.72 18.40
N ALA A 256 22.58 -33.41 19.39
CA ALA A 256 21.19 -33.84 19.41
C ALA A 256 20.18 -32.68 19.38
N GLU A 257 20.58 -31.48 19.78
CA GLU A 257 19.74 -30.29 19.80
C GLU A 257 19.96 -29.38 18.58
N LYS A 258 20.92 -29.70 17.71
CA LYS A 258 21.35 -28.85 16.60
C LYS A 258 21.16 -29.51 15.23
N ILE A 259 21.01 -28.66 14.22
CA ILE A 259 20.93 -29.05 12.82
C ILE A 259 22.37 -29.15 12.29
N PHE A 260 22.79 -30.36 11.92
CA PHE A 260 24.10 -30.56 11.31
C PHE A 260 24.11 -30.05 9.86
N PHE A 261 25.17 -29.37 9.44
CA PHE A 261 25.40 -29.04 8.03
C PHE A 261 26.81 -29.40 7.56
N GLY A 262 26.92 -29.98 6.36
CA GLY A 262 28.21 -30.42 5.80
C GLY A 262 28.09 -31.05 4.42
N ASP A 263 29.20 -31.53 3.87
CA ASP A 263 29.17 -32.16 2.53
C ASP A 263 28.77 -33.63 2.58
N TYR A 264 29.03 -34.31 3.70
CA TYR A 264 28.83 -35.73 3.87
C TYR A 264 28.16 -36.02 5.21
N TYR A 265 27.47 -37.16 5.29
CA TYR A 265 26.80 -37.60 6.49
C TYR A 265 27.82 -38.02 7.58
N PRO A 266 27.78 -37.40 8.78
CA PRO A 266 28.81 -37.60 9.82
C PRO A 266 28.54 -38.79 10.75
N GLY A 267 27.38 -39.43 10.66
CA GLY A 267 26.87 -40.39 11.64
C GLY A 267 25.59 -39.92 12.32
N GLU A 268 24.97 -40.78 13.13
CA GLU A 268 23.74 -40.47 13.88
C GLU A 268 24.00 -39.52 15.06
N GLY A 269 22.95 -38.84 15.53
CA GLY A 269 22.99 -38.04 16.75
C GLY A 269 22.69 -36.55 16.59
N ALA A 270 22.42 -36.04 15.38
CA ALA A 270 21.96 -34.66 15.17
C ALA A 270 20.42 -34.57 15.16
N LYS A 271 19.88 -33.37 15.46
CA LYS A 271 18.44 -33.08 15.38
C LYS A 271 17.90 -33.21 13.96
N ALA A 272 18.67 -32.72 12.99
CA ALA A 272 18.42 -32.81 11.56
C ALA A 272 19.72 -32.61 10.77
N TYR A 273 19.70 -32.85 9.46
CA TYR A 273 20.89 -32.73 8.60
C TYR A 273 20.62 -31.88 7.34
N VAL A 274 21.61 -31.10 6.92
CA VAL A 274 21.65 -30.41 5.62
C VAL A 274 22.95 -30.75 4.91
N LEU A 275 22.87 -31.52 3.82
CA LEU A 275 24.01 -32.16 3.19
C LEU A 275 24.13 -31.86 1.70
N LEU A 276 25.36 -31.72 1.21
CA LEU A 276 25.62 -31.66 -0.23
C LEU A 276 25.32 -32.98 -0.94
N ASN A 277 25.56 -34.11 -0.27
CA ASN A 277 25.44 -35.46 -0.82
C ASN A 277 24.42 -36.29 -0.05
N GLU A 278 23.75 -37.18 -0.77
CA GLU A 278 22.90 -38.21 -0.17
C GLU A 278 23.72 -39.19 0.69
N PRO A 279 23.21 -39.60 1.87
CA PRO A 279 23.84 -40.63 2.68
C PRO A 279 23.64 -42.02 2.06
N ASP A 280 24.69 -42.85 2.09
CA ASP A 280 24.64 -44.26 1.67
C ASP A 280 23.79 -45.14 2.61
N GLN A 281 23.41 -44.62 3.77
CA GLN A 281 22.60 -45.30 4.78
C GLN A 281 21.25 -44.61 5.01
N ASN A 282 20.34 -45.32 5.67
CA ASN A 282 19.02 -44.78 5.97
C ASN A 282 19.09 -43.85 7.19
N VAL A 283 18.71 -42.59 7.01
CA VAL A 283 18.64 -41.57 8.07
C VAL A 283 17.17 -41.39 8.44
N THR A 284 16.85 -41.51 9.72
CA THR A 284 15.47 -41.53 10.24
C THR A 284 14.98 -40.18 10.76
N VAL A 285 15.89 -39.23 10.97
CA VAL A 285 15.57 -37.86 11.39
C VAL A 285 15.51 -36.94 10.16
N PRO A 286 14.93 -35.73 10.29
CA PRO A 286 14.77 -34.80 9.17
C PRO A 286 16.10 -34.50 8.46
N ILE A 287 16.09 -34.53 7.13
CA ILE A 287 17.30 -34.39 6.32
C ILE A 287 17.03 -33.72 4.98
N VAL A 288 17.84 -32.71 4.64
CA VAL A 288 17.91 -32.07 3.32
C VAL A 288 19.23 -32.47 2.66
N VAL A 289 19.18 -32.96 1.42
CA VAL A 289 20.35 -33.43 0.64
C VAL A 289 20.39 -32.78 -0.75
N ASN A 290 21.47 -33.00 -1.49
CA ASN A 290 21.65 -32.45 -2.84
C ASN A 290 21.47 -30.93 -2.89
N THR A 291 22.06 -30.23 -1.92
CA THR A 291 21.85 -28.78 -1.77
C THR A 291 22.33 -27.98 -2.98
N THR A 292 21.53 -26.98 -3.33
CA THR A 292 21.76 -26.04 -4.41
C THR A 292 21.46 -24.62 -3.93
N LEU A 293 22.14 -23.65 -4.53
CA LEU A 293 21.86 -22.23 -4.39
C LEU A 293 21.58 -21.70 -5.80
N ASN A 294 20.35 -21.21 -6.05
CA ASN A 294 19.91 -20.78 -7.38
C ASN A 294 20.13 -21.85 -8.46
N GLY A 295 19.82 -23.12 -8.15
CA GLY A 295 20.01 -24.27 -9.05
C GLY A 295 21.46 -24.74 -9.21
N VAL A 296 22.45 -24.05 -8.62
CA VAL A 296 23.85 -24.47 -8.64
C VAL A 296 24.17 -25.30 -7.41
N ARG A 297 24.65 -26.53 -7.62
CA ARG A 297 25.05 -27.43 -6.54
C ARG A 297 26.11 -26.78 -5.65
N THR A 298 25.78 -26.59 -4.38
CA THR A 298 26.53 -25.71 -3.45
C THR A 298 26.66 -26.38 -2.09
N SER A 299 27.88 -26.38 -1.55
CA SER A 299 28.17 -26.91 -0.22
C SER A 299 27.48 -26.08 0.87
N PRO A 300 26.81 -26.72 1.86
CA PRO A 300 26.31 -26.02 3.04
C PRO A 300 27.41 -25.27 3.81
N LEU A 301 28.67 -25.75 3.75
CA LEU A 301 29.82 -25.14 4.44
C LEU A 301 30.20 -23.76 3.91
N SER A 302 29.83 -23.43 2.67
CA SER A 302 30.07 -22.11 2.06
C SER A 302 28.94 -21.11 2.28
N VAL A 303 27.79 -21.54 2.81
CA VAL A 303 26.60 -20.70 2.97
C VAL A 303 26.29 -20.45 4.44
N PHE A 304 26.29 -21.50 5.25
CA PHE A 304 25.89 -21.44 6.67
C PHE A 304 27.08 -21.29 7.61
N ASN A 305 26.84 -20.61 8.74
CA ASN A 305 27.82 -20.49 9.81
C ASN A 305 27.41 -21.31 11.06
N GLU A 306 28.41 -21.56 11.89
CA GLU A 306 28.23 -22.25 13.17
C GLU A 306 27.39 -21.41 14.14
N ASN A 307 26.41 -22.04 14.79
CA ASN A 307 25.48 -21.46 15.76
C ASN A 307 24.51 -20.40 15.21
N ASP A 308 24.38 -20.27 13.90
CA ASP A 308 23.32 -19.46 13.30
C ASP A 308 21.95 -20.18 13.45
N MET A 309 20.87 -19.42 13.58
CA MET A 309 19.52 -19.99 13.65
C MET A 309 19.10 -20.56 12.29
N GLY A 310 18.89 -21.87 12.26
CA GLY A 310 18.45 -22.63 11.09
C GLY A 310 16.97 -22.97 11.12
N VAL A 311 16.33 -22.89 9.94
CA VAL A 311 14.96 -23.37 9.72
C VAL A 311 14.95 -24.27 8.49
N LEU A 312 14.61 -25.54 8.67
CA LEU A 312 14.40 -26.47 7.56
C LEU A 312 12.91 -26.53 7.25
N VAL A 313 12.59 -26.43 5.97
CA VAL A 313 11.23 -26.47 5.43
C VAL A 313 11.15 -27.64 4.48
N PHE A 314 10.21 -28.53 4.71
CA PHE A 314 10.03 -29.71 3.90
C PHE A 314 8.68 -29.64 3.20
N GLU A 315 8.71 -29.60 1.88
CA GLU A 315 7.50 -29.74 1.08
C GLU A 315 6.99 -31.18 1.27
N ASN A 316 5.69 -31.41 1.35
CA ASN A 316 5.09 -32.76 1.42
C ASN A 316 5.43 -33.62 2.65
N VAL A 317 5.76 -33.00 3.77
CA VAL A 317 5.95 -33.75 5.02
C VAL A 317 4.67 -33.71 5.84
N GLY A 318 3.92 -34.80 5.73
CA GLY A 318 2.65 -34.95 6.43
C GLY A 318 1.51 -34.12 5.86
N ASP A 319 1.53 -33.81 4.56
CA ASP A 319 0.34 -33.56 3.75
C ASP A 319 0.59 -34.24 2.40
N GLY A 320 0.10 -35.47 2.28
CA GLY A 320 0.40 -36.35 1.15
C GLY A 320 -0.08 -35.74 -0.17
N GLY A 321 0.88 -35.39 -1.03
CA GLY A 321 0.83 -35.64 -2.47
C GLY A 321 -0.55 -35.54 -3.11
N ASN A 322 -1.11 -34.34 -3.13
CA ASN A 322 -1.69 -33.81 -4.36
C ASN A 322 -1.39 -32.31 -4.32
N THR A 323 -0.56 -31.81 -5.24
CA THR A 323 -0.17 -30.40 -5.39
C THR A 323 -1.35 -29.46 -5.70
N ASN A 324 -2.58 -29.88 -5.41
CA ASN A 324 -3.80 -29.18 -5.72
C ASN A 324 -4.67 -28.94 -4.48
N TRP A 325 -4.30 -29.29 -3.24
CA TRP A 325 -5.17 -29.05 -2.07
C TRP A 325 -4.86 -27.72 -1.36
N CYS A 326 -5.60 -26.67 -1.70
CA CYS A 326 -5.30 -25.29 -1.29
C CYS A 326 -5.58 -24.97 0.18
N TYR A 327 -6.49 -25.71 0.83
CA TYR A 327 -6.87 -25.49 2.22
C TYR A 327 -6.67 -26.77 3.02
N PRO A 328 -5.48 -26.97 3.63
CA PRO A 328 -5.19 -28.19 4.38
C PRO A 328 -6.14 -28.36 5.56
N SER A 329 -6.69 -27.28 6.10
CA SER A 329 -7.66 -27.32 7.20
C SER A 329 -9.07 -27.80 6.82
N LEU A 330 -9.40 -27.90 5.53
CA LEU A 330 -10.71 -28.33 5.06
C LEU A 330 -10.62 -29.76 4.50
N GLU A 331 -11.40 -30.66 5.09
CA GLU A 331 -11.35 -32.12 4.90
C GLU A 331 -11.80 -32.59 3.52
N TYR A 332 -12.61 -31.80 2.81
CA TYR A 332 -13.22 -32.18 1.56
C TYR A 332 -13.07 -31.07 0.52
N ARG A 333 -13.13 -31.45 -0.75
CA ARG A 333 -13.32 -30.51 -1.86
C ARG A 333 -14.25 -31.08 -2.90
N VAL A 334 -14.87 -30.21 -3.66
CA VAL A 334 -15.64 -30.56 -4.85
C VAL A 334 -15.31 -29.57 -5.96
N ASN A 335 -15.03 -30.08 -7.15
CA ASN A 335 -14.93 -29.24 -8.33
C ASN A 335 -16.34 -28.94 -8.83
N LEU A 336 -16.58 -27.70 -9.23
CA LEU A 336 -17.83 -27.28 -9.83
C LEU A 336 -17.54 -26.47 -11.10
N THR A 337 -18.37 -26.66 -12.11
CA THR A 337 -18.32 -25.89 -13.36
C THR A 337 -19.66 -25.19 -13.51
N LEU A 338 -19.62 -23.90 -13.85
CA LEU A 338 -20.80 -23.12 -14.20
C LEU A 338 -20.98 -23.18 -15.72
N SER A 339 -22.11 -23.73 -16.18
CA SER A 339 -22.36 -23.94 -17.61
C SER A 339 -23.78 -23.57 -18.00
N GLY A 340 -23.98 -23.21 -19.26
CA GLY A 340 -25.23 -22.59 -19.70
C GLY A 340 -25.28 -21.10 -19.37
N GLY A 341 -26.30 -20.42 -19.87
CA GLY A 341 -26.44 -18.96 -19.79
C GLY A 341 -26.54 -18.29 -21.16
N SER A 342 -26.87 -17.00 -21.17
CA SER A 342 -27.08 -16.19 -22.38
C SER A 342 -25.85 -15.40 -22.84
N LEU A 343 -24.76 -15.38 -22.07
CA LEU A 343 -23.55 -14.61 -22.39
C LEU A 343 -22.37 -15.50 -22.77
N SER A 344 -21.50 -14.96 -23.64
CA SER A 344 -20.22 -15.59 -24.01
C SER A 344 -19.12 -15.42 -22.96
N ASN A 345 -19.27 -14.46 -22.03
CA ASN A 345 -18.32 -14.20 -20.96
C ASN A 345 -19.03 -13.61 -19.73
N TYR A 346 -18.85 -14.26 -18.59
CA TYR A 346 -19.42 -13.88 -17.29
C TYR A 346 -18.39 -13.26 -16.34
N ASN A 347 -17.17 -12.96 -16.81
CA ASN A 347 -16.12 -12.42 -15.96
C ASN A 347 -16.56 -11.13 -15.26
N GLY A 348 -16.49 -11.12 -13.94
CA GLY A 348 -16.89 -10.02 -13.08
C GLY A 348 -18.40 -9.93 -12.81
N TYR A 349 -19.23 -10.88 -13.25
CA TYR A 349 -20.65 -10.98 -12.89
C TYR A 349 -20.82 -11.70 -11.56
N GLN A 350 -21.85 -11.32 -10.78
CA GLN A 350 -22.18 -12.01 -9.55
C GLN A 350 -23.17 -13.14 -9.83
N ILE A 351 -22.76 -14.37 -9.53
CA ILE A 351 -23.50 -15.58 -9.88
C ILE A 351 -23.75 -16.38 -8.60
N PRO A 352 -24.98 -16.87 -8.39
CA PRO A 352 -25.30 -17.75 -7.27
C PRO A 352 -24.92 -19.19 -7.63
N ILE A 353 -24.31 -19.88 -6.67
CA ILE A 353 -24.11 -21.33 -6.68
C ILE A 353 -25.20 -21.91 -5.77
N VAL A 354 -26.10 -22.71 -6.34
CA VAL A 354 -27.16 -23.38 -5.58
C VAL A 354 -26.71 -24.80 -5.22
N ILE A 355 -26.61 -25.09 -3.93
CA ILE A 355 -26.21 -26.41 -3.44
C ILE A 355 -27.45 -27.10 -2.91
N THR A 356 -27.92 -28.13 -3.59
CA THR A 356 -29.04 -29.00 -3.13
C THR A 356 -28.60 -30.43 -2.82
N ASP A 357 -27.34 -30.77 -3.11
CA ASP A 357 -26.77 -32.08 -2.79
C ASP A 357 -26.52 -32.21 -1.29
N THR A 358 -27.37 -32.99 -0.62
CA THR A 358 -27.28 -33.24 0.82
C THR A 358 -26.03 -34.01 1.23
N SER A 359 -25.34 -34.68 0.29
CA SER A 359 -24.06 -35.33 0.55
C SER A 359 -22.91 -34.33 0.67
N ILE A 360 -23.02 -33.18 -0.01
CA ILE A 360 -22.15 -32.03 0.18
C ILE A 360 -22.54 -31.32 1.48
N LEU A 361 -23.78 -30.85 1.60
CA LEU A 361 -24.24 -30.06 2.75
C LEU A 361 -24.04 -30.79 4.09
N GLY A 362 -24.27 -32.11 4.14
CA GLY A 362 -24.11 -32.91 5.35
C GLY A 362 -22.65 -33.06 5.84
N LYS A 363 -21.66 -32.69 5.03
CA LYS A 363 -20.22 -32.69 5.39
C LYS A 363 -19.71 -31.32 5.83
N ILE A 364 -20.52 -30.28 5.68
CA ILE A 364 -20.14 -28.89 5.96
C ILE A 364 -20.67 -28.51 7.33
N TYR A 365 -19.80 -28.01 8.20
CA TYR A 365 -20.29 -27.34 9.40
C TYR A 365 -20.94 -26.01 8.99
N SER A 366 -22.17 -25.79 9.45
CA SER A 366 -22.90 -24.55 9.22
C SER A 366 -23.72 -24.15 10.44
N ILE A 367 -23.78 -22.86 10.73
CA ILE A 367 -24.66 -22.27 11.75
C ILE A 367 -25.22 -20.95 11.23
N GLY A 368 -26.56 -20.84 11.17
CA GLY A 368 -27.20 -19.74 10.46
C GLY A 368 -26.72 -19.68 9.01
N ASN A 369 -26.31 -18.50 8.55
CA ASN A 369 -25.74 -18.29 7.21
C ASN A 369 -24.19 -18.34 7.20
N ASN A 370 -23.55 -18.93 8.22
CA ASN A 370 -22.11 -19.18 8.21
C ASN A 370 -21.83 -20.64 7.88
N ALA A 371 -20.86 -20.90 7.01
CA ALA A 371 -20.43 -22.25 6.67
C ALA A 371 -18.92 -22.38 6.55
N SER A 372 -18.38 -23.55 6.89
CA SER A 372 -16.94 -23.84 6.81
C SER A 372 -16.51 -24.17 5.37
N ILE A 373 -16.55 -23.14 4.52
CA ILE A 373 -16.25 -23.25 3.08
C ILE A 373 -15.19 -22.25 2.60
N ARG A 374 -14.48 -22.58 1.52
CA ARG A 374 -13.65 -21.68 0.72
C ARG A 374 -13.81 -22.02 -0.76
N ILE A 375 -13.69 -21.03 -1.64
CA ILE A 375 -13.86 -21.21 -3.09
C ILE A 375 -12.62 -20.65 -3.78
N VAL A 376 -12.05 -21.42 -4.70
CA VAL A 376 -10.92 -20.99 -5.55
C VAL A 376 -11.20 -21.31 -7.01
N GLU A 377 -10.49 -20.66 -7.92
CA GLU A 377 -10.49 -21.07 -9.33
C GLU A 377 -9.89 -22.48 -9.46
N LYS A 378 -10.54 -23.33 -10.25
CA LYS A 378 -10.16 -24.74 -10.38
C LYS A 378 -8.72 -24.89 -10.86
N GLY A 379 -7.97 -25.76 -10.19
CA GLY A 379 -6.56 -26.02 -10.51
C GLY A 379 -5.60 -24.91 -10.05
N THR A 380 -6.09 -23.92 -9.32
CA THR A 380 -5.28 -22.87 -8.70
C THR A 380 -5.60 -22.78 -7.20
N CYS A 381 -4.89 -21.91 -6.48
CA CYS A 381 -5.23 -21.51 -5.11
C CYS A 381 -5.64 -20.03 -5.01
N ASN A 382 -6.11 -19.44 -6.12
CA ASN A 382 -6.62 -18.08 -6.14
C ASN A 382 -8.01 -18.05 -5.55
N GLU A 383 -8.18 -17.36 -4.41
CA GLU A 383 -9.48 -17.25 -3.75
C GLU A 383 -10.48 -16.50 -4.64
N VAL A 384 -11.68 -17.05 -4.74
CA VAL A 384 -12.84 -16.38 -5.33
C VAL A 384 -13.70 -15.86 -4.19
N PRO A 385 -13.92 -14.53 -4.09
CA PRO A 385 -14.79 -13.96 -3.09
C PRO A 385 -16.19 -14.56 -3.16
N PHE A 386 -16.76 -14.85 -2.00
CA PHE A 386 -18.11 -15.36 -1.89
C PHE A 386 -18.89 -14.69 -0.76
N TRP A 387 -20.22 -14.81 -0.81
CA TRP A 387 -21.12 -14.45 0.27
C TRP A 387 -22.31 -15.42 0.33
N ILE A 388 -22.67 -15.85 1.53
CA ILE A 388 -23.74 -16.83 1.76
C ILE A 388 -25.05 -16.07 2.01
N GLU A 389 -25.97 -16.18 1.06
CA GLU A 389 -27.32 -15.60 1.17
C GLU A 389 -28.19 -16.45 2.11
N TYR A 390 -28.16 -17.76 1.89
CA TYR A 390 -29.03 -18.70 2.57
C TYR A 390 -28.33 -20.04 2.79
N TRP A 391 -28.54 -20.62 3.96
CA TRP A 391 -28.06 -21.97 4.26
C TRP A 391 -29.07 -22.76 5.11
N SER A 392 -29.35 -23.99 4.69
CA SER A 392 -30.11 -24.98 5.45
C SER A 392 -29.54 -26.38 5.23
N SER A 393 -30.13 -27.39 5.88
CA SER A 393 -29.71 -28.78 5.72
C SER A 393 -30.02 -29.38 4.33
N THR A 394 -30.87 -28.72 3.53
CA THR A 394 -31.33 -29.22 2.23
C THR A 394 -31.01 -28.30 1.06
N LYS A 395 -30.70 -27.03 1.31
CA LYS A 395 -30.37 -26.05 0.28
C LYS A 395 -29.42 -24.98 0.82
N ALA A 396 -28.43 -24.58 0.03
CA ALA A 396 -27.65 -23.37 0.25
C ALA A 396 -27.55 -22.54 -1.04
N ILE A 397 -27.48 -21.22 -0.88
CA ILE A 397 -27.27 -20.25 -1.97
C ILE A 397 -26.03 -19.43 -1.62
N VAL A 398 -24.97 -19.60 -2.42
CA VAL A 398 -23.67 -18.96 -2.21
C VAL A 398 -23.35 -18.12 -3.43
N TRP A 399 -23.25 -16.80 -3.27
CA TRP A 399 -22.88 -15.89 -4.36
C TRP A 399 -21.37 -15.82 -4.51
N ILE A 400 -20.90 -15.80 -5.76
CA ILE A 400 -19.51 -15.58 -6.12
C ILE A 400 -19.38 -14.47 -7.16
N LYS A 401 -18.20 -13.85 -7.23
CA LYS A 401 -17.83 -13.01 -8.39
C LYS A 401 -17.15 -13.89 -9.43
N ALA A 402 -17.85 -14.15 -10.54
CA ALA A 402 -17.42 -15.09 -11.54
C ALA A 402 -16.14 -14.64 -12.24
N THR A 403 -15.29 -15.61 -12.59
CA THR A 403 -14.06 -15.39 -13.35
C THR A 403 -14.20 -15.94 -14.77
N ALA A 404 -13.26 -15.59 -15.65
CA ALA A 404 -13.30 -15.98 -17.05
C ALA A 404 -13.31 -17.52 -17.26
N SER A 405 -12.81 -18.30 -16.30
CA SER A 405 -12.74 -19.76 -16.41
C SER A 405 -14.09 -20.45 -16.20
N MET A 406 -14.98 -19.87 -15.40
CA MET A 406 -16.24 -20.49 -14.95
C MET A 406 -16.06 -21.87 -14.30
N GLU A 407 -14.84 -22.20 -13.86
CA GLU A 407 -14.50 -23.46 -13.21
C GLU A 407 -13.89 -23.20 -11.83
N TYR A 408 -14.46 -23.84 -10.80
CA TYR A 408 -14.10 -23.59 -9.41
C TYR A 408 -13.88 -24.88 -8.64
N THR A 409 -13.15 -24.78 -7.53
CA THR A 409 -13.04 -25.81 -6.51
C THR A 409 -13.53 -25.23 -5.20
N MET A 410 -14.58 -25.82 -4.63
CA MET A 410 -15.08 -25.50 -3.30
C MET A 410 -14.47 -26.46 -2.28
N TYR A 411 -13.72 -25.94 -1.32
CA TYR A 411 -13.21 -26.65 -0.16
C TYR A 411 -14.17 -26.49 1.00
N PHE A 412 -14.35 -27.56 1.78
CA PHE A 412 -15.27 -27.54 2.91
C PHE A 412 -14.94 -28.60 3.96
N GLY A 413 -15.44 -28.42 5.18
CA GLY A 413 -15.15 -29.32 6.29
C GLY A 413 -16.10 -29.18 7.46
N SER A 414 -15.85 -29.98 8.50
CA SER A 414 -16.70 -30.08 9.69
C SER A 414 -16.25 -29.21 10.86
N ASP A 415 -15.09 -28.55 10.73
CA ASP A 415 -14.53 -27.71 11.80
C ASP A 415 -15.20 -26.32 11.84
N PRO A 416 -15.83 -25.94 12.97
CA PRO A 416 -16.48 -24.64 13.13
C PRO A 416 -15.55 -23.43 13.06
N ALA A 417 -14.23 -23.59 13.29
CA ALA A 417 -13.27 -22.48 13.28
C ALA A 417 -13.17 -21.77 11.93
N TYR A 418 -13.57 -22.44 10.84
CA TYR A 418 -13.53 -21.91 9.48
C TYR A 418 -14.88 -21.38 8.98
N ALA A 419 -15.93 -21.45 9.80
CA ALA A 419 -17.27 -21.02 9.45
C ALA A 419 -17.32 -19.50 9.24
N THR A 420 -17.75 -19.08 8.06
CA THR A 420 -17.86 -17.66 7.71
C THR A 420 -19.07 -17.43 6.83
N ARG A 421 -19.64 -16.22 6.85
CA ARG A 421 -20.65 -15.77 5.90
C ARG A 421 -20.06 -15.39 4.54
N GLY A 422 -18.74 -15.18 4.48
CA GLY A 422 -18.07 -14.54 3.34
C GLY A 422 -18.10 -13.01 3.43
N ASN A 423 -17.79 -12.32 2.33
CA ASN A 423 -17.72 -10.87 2.26
C ASN A 423 -18.38 -10.34 0.98
N GLY A 424 -19.63 -9.88 1.10
CA GLY A 424 -20.41 -9.37 -0.02
C GLY A 424 -19.83 -8.10 -0.66
N ASN A 425 -19.08 -7.26 0.06
CA ASN A 425 -18.42 -6.07 -0.51
C ASN A 425 -17.36 -6.43 -1.57
N LYS A 426 -16.85 -7.67 -1.54
CA LYS A 426 -15.92 -8.17 -2.57
C LYS A 426 -16.63 -8.87 -3.73
N VAL A 427 -17.92 -9.18 -3.58
CA VAL A 427 -18.72 -9.91 -4.56
C VAL A 427 -19.52 -8.94 -5.42
N PHE A 428 -20.34 -8.11 -4.81
CA PHE A 428 -21.35 -7.26 -5.45
C PHE A 428 -20.81 -5.91 -5.93
N GLU A 429 -21.55 -5.24 -6.83
CA GLU A 429 -21.24 -3.87 -7.26
C GLU A 429 -21.44 -2.88 -6.10
N TRP A 430 -22.42 -3.19 -5.25
CA TRP A 430 -22.66 -2.53 -3.97
C TRP A 430 -23.33 -3.50 -2.99
N PHE A 431 -23.05 -3.38 -1.70
CA PHE A 431 -23.50 -4.33 -0.68
C PHE A 431 -23.74 -3.66 0.68
N HIS A 432 -24.87 -3.96 1.32
CA HIS A 432 -25.19 -3.53 2.68
C HIS A 432 -25.89 -4.66 3.45
N ASP A 433 -25.22 -5.20 4.47
CA ASP A 433 -25.66 -6.36 5.28
C ASP A 433 -25.70 -6.00 6.76
N THR A 434 -26.39 -4.90 7.04
CA THR A 434 -26.75 -4.48 8.39
C THR A 434 -28.26 -4.36 8.44
N GLU A 435 -28.89 -4.94 9.48
CA GLU A 435 -30.34 -4.85 9.66
C GLU A 435 -30.75 -3.38 9.81
N GLU A 436 -31.67 -2.93 8.96
CA GLU A 436 -32.23 -1.58 8.97
C GLU A 436 -33.71 -1.64 9.31
N ILE A 437 -34.13 -0.77 10.22
CA ILE A 437 -35.54 -0.57 10.55
C ILE A 437 -35.94 0.78 9.98
N ILE A 438 -36.86 0.78 9.02
CA ILE A 438 -37.42 1.95 8.37
C ILE A 438 -38.80 2.23 8.97
N PRO A 439 -38.94 3.25 9.84
CA PRO A 439 -40.21 3.51 10.48
C PRO A 439 -41.29 3.93 9.48
N ASP A 440 -42.54 3.68 9.80
CA ASP A 440 -43.71 4.10 9.00
C ASP A 440 -43.59 5.58 8.57
N GLY A 441 -43.64 5.84 7.26
CA GLY A 441 -43.49 7.16 6.66
C GLY A 441 -42.08 7.70 6.50
N ASN A 442 -41.04 6.85 6.58
CA ASN A 442 -39.65 7.24 6.41
C ASN A 442 -38.96 6.47 5.28
N GLU A 443 -37.77 6.95 4.93
CA GLU A 443 -36.88 6.36 3.95
C GLU A 443 -35.42 6.46 4.40
N LYS A 444 -34.55 5.62 3.83
CA LYS A 444 -33.11 5.66 4.01
C LYS A 444 -32.42 5.67 2.66
N GLN A 445 -31.61 6.70 2.43
CA GLN A 445 -30.88 6.93 1.19
C GLN A 445 -29.45 6.35 1.24
N PHE A 446 -29.00 5.82 0.11
CA PHE A 446 -27.62 5.43 -0.17
C PHE A 446 -27.13 6.15 -1.44
N ASP A 447 -25.99 6.85 -1.34
CA ASP A 447 -25.32 7.50 -2.48
C ASP A 447 -24.40 6.51 -3.20
N LEU A 448 -24.73 6.27 -4.48
CA LEU A 448 -24.06 5.31 -5.36
C LEU A 448 -23.41 6.02 -6.57
N SER A 449 -23.50 7.35 -6.65
CA SER A 449 -23.07 8.15 -7.81
C SER A 449 -21.60 7.94 -8.18
N SER A 450 -20.75 7.68 -7.19
CA SER A 450 -19.31 7.43 -7.38
C SER A 450 -18.98 6.03 -7.95
N LEU A 451 -19.93 5.09 -7.92
CA LEU A 451 -19.71 3.69 -8.33
C LEU A 451 -19.90 3.47 -9.84
N ASN A 452 -20.53 4.43 -10.53
CA ASN A 452 -20.77 4.38 -11.97
C ASN A 452 -21.43 3.07 -12.42
N ILE A 453 -22.49 2.66 -11.71
CA ILE A 453 -23.22 1.41 -11.96
C ILE A 453 -24.06 1.56 -13.25
N ASN A 454 -23.68 0.82 -14.29
CA ASN A 454 -24.28 0.89 -15.63
C ASN A 454 -24.71 -0.49 -16.14
N GLY A 455 -25.59 -0.49 -17.15
CA GLY A 455 -26.08 -1.69 -17.82
C GLY A 455 -27.21 -2.38 -17.06
N ASN A 456 -27.52 -3.62 -17.42
CA ASN A 456 -28.59 -4.39 -16.78
C ASN A 456 -28.16 -4.75 -15.36
N ILE A 457 -28.97 -4.38 -14.38
CA ILE A 457 -28.71 -4.59 -12.96
C ILE A 457 -29.89 -5.26 -12.26
N ALA A 458 -29.60 -5.92 -11.14
CA ALA A 458 -30.61 -6.40 -10.23
C ALA A 458 -30.26 -5.97 -8.81
N ILE A 459 -31.27 -5.47 -8.09
CA ILE A 459 -31.18 -5.05 -6.70
C ILE A 459 -31.93 -6.08 -5.87
N ARG A 460 -31.18 -6.87 -5.12
CA ARG A 460 -31.72 -7.96 -4.31
C ARG A 460 -31.72 -7.57 -2.84
N PHE A 461 -32.81 -7.78 -2.15
CA PHE A 461 -32.93 -7.43 -0.73
C PHE A 461 -33.86 -8.38 0.01
N ARG A 462 -33.78 -8.36 1.34
CA ARG A 462 -34.60 -9.21 2.20
C ARG A 462 -35.32 -8.39 3.26
N ALA A 463 -36.64 -8.43 3.27
CA ALA A 463 -37.46 -7.53 4.08
C ALA A 463 -38.76 -8.14 4.65
N LYS A 464 -39.23 -7.57 5.77
CA LYS A 464 -40.49 -7.92 6.43
C LYS A 464 -41.13 -6.73 7.17
N PRO A 465 -42.44 -6.77 7.46
CA PRO A 465 -43.04 -5.91 8.46
C PRO A 465 -42.52 -6.23 9.87
N SER A 466 -42.40 -5.20 10.71
CA SER A 466 -42.03 -5.36 12.12
C SER A 466 -43.16 -5.97 12.95
N LYS A 467 -44.42 -5.78 12.52
CA LYS A 467 -45.60 -6.34 13.19
C LYS A 467 -46.05 -7.65 12.56
N ARG A 468 -46.45 -8.60 13.42
CA ARG A 468 -46.92 -9.95 13.03
C ARG A 468 -48.40 -10.00 12.62
N SER A 469 -48.97 -8.91 12.13
CA SER A 469 -50.38 -8.82 11.75
C SER A 469 -50.53 -8.58 10.26
N THR A 470 -51.12 -9.53 9.55
CA THR A 470 -51.43 -9.47 8.10
C THR A 470 -52.62 -8.56 7.76
N ASN A 471 -53.15 -7.81 8.73
CA ASN A 471 -54.29 -6.88 8.55
C ASN A 471 -53.85 -5.40 8.57
N GLN A 472 -52.54 -5.12 8.57
CA GLN A 472 -51.98 -3.77 8.60
C GLN A 472 -51.15 -3.55 7.35
N GLN A 473 -51.42 -2.46 6.62
CA GLN A 473 -50.67 -2.11 5.40
C GLN A 473 -49.17 -2.05 5.67
N TRP A 474 -48.39 -2.42 4.67
CA TRP A 474 -46.94 -2.46 4.69
C TRP A 474 -46.42 -2.08 3.31
N ASP A 475 -46.72 -0.86 2.87
CA ASP A 475 -46.29 -0.33 1.57
C ASP A 475 -44.78 -0.01 1.61
N SER A 476 -43.97 -1.07 1.55
CA SER A 476 -42.53 -0.99 1.73
C SER A 476 -41.77 -1.73 0.63
N GLY A 477 -40.57 -1.24 0.37
CA GLY A 477 -39.66 -1.82 -0.60
C GLY A 477 -38.51 -0.86 -0.86
N ILE A 478 -38.16 -0.70 -2.13
CA ILE A 478 -37.06 0.16 -2.54
C ILE A 478 -37.48 1.09 -3.68
N TYR A 479 -36.73 2.16 -3.86
CA TYR A 479 -36.75 2.89 -5.12
C TYR A 479 -35.36 3.38 -5.49
N VAL A 480 -35.16 3.64 -6.76
CA VAL A 480 -33.90 4.12 -7.33
C VAL A 480 -34.06 5.53 -7.86
N GLU A 481 -32.98 6.30 -7.83
CA GLU A 481 -32.91 7.63 -8.45
C GLU A 481 -31.81 7.68 -9.50
N THR A 482 -32.15 8.31 -10.61
CA THR A 482 -31.24 8.67 -11.70
C THR A 482 -31.54 10.07 -12.20
N THR A 483 -30.61 10.66 -12.95
CA THR A 483 -30.78 11.99 -13.52
C THR A 483 -30.81 11.93 -15.05
N ASP A 484 -31.83 12.56 -15.65
CA ASP A 484 -31.95 12.64 -17.11
C ASP A 484 -30.89 13.56 -17.75
N SER A 485 -30.82 13.60 -19.08
CA SER A 485 -29.85 14.44 -19.80
C SER A 485 -29.95 15.95 -19.54
N ASN A 486 -31.05 16.41 -18.93
CA ASN A 486 -31.31 17.80 -18.58
C ASN A 486 -31.08 18.11 -17.10
N GLY A 487 -30.65 17.13 -16.29
CA GLY A 487 -30.49 17.31 -14.86
C GLY A 487 -31.78 17.09 -14.04
N ASN A 488 -32.84 16.52 -14.62
CA ASN A 488 -34.06 16.21 -13.87
C ASN A 488 -33.95 14.84 -13.17
N PRO A 489 -34.34 14.74 -11.89
CA PRO A 489 -34.42 13.45 -11.20
C PRO A 489 -35.56 12.59 -11.76
N GLN A 490 -35.30 11.29 -11.81
CA GLN A 490 -36.20 10.22 -12.21
C GLN A 490 -36.16 9.13 -11.13
N TRP A 491 -37.33 8.70 -10.66
CA TRP A 491 -37.49 7.70 -9.62
C TRP A 491 -38.26 6.49 -10.12
N VAL A 492 -37.79 5.28 -9.79
CA VAL A 492 -38.51 4.02 -10.06
C VAL A 492 -38.68 3.24 -8.77
N TYR A 493 -39.92 2.92 -8.42
CA TYR A 493 -40.35 2.33 -7.16
C TYR A 493 -40.71 0.85 -7.32
N PHE A 494 -40.35 0.06 -6.32
CA PHE A 494 -40.59 -1.38 -6.22
C PHE A 494 -41.12 -1.70 -4.83
N ILE A 495 -42.44 -1.82 -4.69
CA ILE A 495 -43.14 -1.82 -3.39
C ILE A 495 -44.03 -3.05 -3.28
N ASP A 496 -44.05 -3.69 -2.12
CA ASP A 496 -44.97 -4.78 -1.82
C ASP A 496 -45.92 -4.35 -0.69
N ASP A 497 -47.02 -5.08 -0.52
CA ASP A 497 -47.97 -4.87 0.58
C ASP A 497 -48.48 -6.22 1.12
N THR A 498 -48.89 -6.22 2.38
CA THR A 498 -49.38 -7.38 3.11
C THR A 498 -50.89 -7.57 3.06
N VAL A 499 -51.67 -6.52 2.72
CA VAL A 499 -53.14 -6.54 2.88
C VAL A 499 -53.89 -6.25 1.58
N ASP A 500 -53.47 -5.25 0.81
CA ASP A 500 -54.23 -4.80 -0.36
C ASP A 500 -53.79 -5.50 -1.64
N ILE A 501 -54.72 -6.24 -2.25
CA ILE A 501 -54.48 -6.88 -3.56
C ILE A 501 -54.20 -5.86 -4.66
N SER A 502 -54.68 -4.62 -4.52
CA SER A 502 -54.49 -3.56 -5.52
C SER A 502 -53.09 -2.93 -5.47
N ASN A 503 -52.38 -3.06 -4.34
CA ASN A 503 -51.00 -2.60 -4.12
C ASN A 503 -50.02 -3.78 -3.95
N SER A 504 -50.36 -4.95 -4.49
CA SER A 504 -49.53 -6.14 -4.35
C SER A 504 -48.37 -6.15 -5.36
N LEU A 505 -47.14 -6.33 -4.87
CA LEU A 505 -45.88 -6.31 -5.66
C LEU A 505 -45.92 -5.30 -6.83
N GLU A 506 -46.01 -4.01 -6.50
CA GLU A 506 -46.23 -2.90 -7.41
C GLU A 506 -44.93 -2.25 -7.91
N VAL A 507 -44.97 -1.78 -9.16
CA VAL A 507 -43.91 -0.98 -9.78
C VAL A 507 -44.48 0.30 -10.35
N TRP A 508 -43.91 1.47 -10.03
CA TRP A 508 -44.25 2.75 -10.67
C TRP A 508 -43.05 3.68 -10.80
N ASP A 509 -43.18 4.78 -11.55
CA ASP A 509 -42.13 5.79 -11.68
C ASP A 509 -42.67 7.22 -11.57
N GLU A 510 -41.78 8.12 -11.13
CA GLU A 510 -42.00 9.56 -11.05
C GLU A 510 -40.83 10.29 -11.71
N TYR A 511 -41.12 11.37 -12.44
CA TYR A 511 -40.08 12.21 -13.01
C TYR A 511 -40.47 13.69 -12.98
N TYR A 512 -39.45 14.54 -12.88
CA TYR A 512 -39.62 15.99 -12.82
C TYR A 512 -39.47 16.65 -14.20
N ILE A 513 -40.35 17.60 -14.53
CA ILE A 513 -40.18 18.44 -15.74
C ILE A 513 -39.86 19.87 -15.31
N LEU A 514 -38.57 20.25 -15.37
CA LEU A 514 -38.08 21.60 -15.04
C LEU A 514 -38.81 22.73 -15.75
N TRP A 515 -39.22 22.56 -17.02
CA TRP A 515 -39.87 23.61 -17.80
C TRP A 515 -41.31 23.92 -17.35
N TRP A 516 -41.95 23.02 -16.61
CA TRP A 516 -43.34 23.16 -16.18
C TRP A 516 -43.49 23.13 -14.64
N TRP A 517 -42.41 22.86 -13.90
CA TRP A 517 -42.33 22.90 -12.44
C TRP A 517 -43.33 21.96 -11.73
N PHE A 518 -43.60 20.78 -12.30
CA PHE A 518 -44.46 19.77 -11.67
C PHE A 518 -43.90 18.35 -11.88
N TRP A 519 -44.29 17.44 -10.98
CA TRP A 519 -43.97 16.02 -11.03
C TRP A 519 -45.01 15.26 -11.84
N ILE A 520 -44.55 14.33 -12.69
CA ILE A 520 -45.42 13.37 -13.37
C ILE A 520 -45.19 12.00 -12.74
N ARG A 521 -46.28 11.41 -12.24
CA ARG A 521 -46.34 10.00 -11.84
C ARG A 521 -46.97 9.21 -12.97
N VAL A 522 -46.29 8.17 -13.45
CA VAL A 522 -46.91 7.17 -14.33
C VAL A 522 -47.43 6.06 -13.42
N GLN A 523 -48.74 5.76 -13.51
CA GLN A 523 -49.36 4.77 -12.63
C GLN A 523 -48.66 3.41 -12.71
N GLY A 524 -48.64 2.72 -11.57
CA GLY A 524 -47.98 1.44 -11.45
C GLY A 524 -48.76 0.29 -12.08
N THR A 525 -48.05 -0.82 -12.29
CA THR A 525 -48.68 -2.12 -12.50
C THR A 525 -48.56 -2.91 -11.21
N SER A 526 -49.56 -3.75 -10.90
CA SER A 526 -49.53 -4.68 -9.77
C SER A 526 -49.87 -6.09 -10.25
N THR A 527 -49.42 -7.10 -9.51
CA THR A 527 -49.65 -8.50 -9.87
C THR A 527 -51.10 -8.92 -9.58
N ASN A 528 -51.64 -9.85 -10.36
CA ASN A 528 -52.94 -10.46 -10.05
C ASN A 528 -52.84 -11.58 -8.98
N ASP A 529 -51.63 -11.87 -8.48
CA ASP A 529 -51.35 -12.99 -7.57
C ASP A 529 -51.70 -12.67 -6.10
N GLY A 530 -52.16 -11.44 -5.83
CA GLY A 530 -52.68 -11.00 -4.53
C GLY A 530 -51.61 -10.49 -3.57
N ALA A 531 -52.07 -9.87 -2.47
CA ALA A 531 -51.20 -9.36 -1.40
C ALA A 531 -50.37 -10.49 -0.79
N ARG A 532 -49.20 -10.13 -0.22
CA ARG A 532 -48.23 -11.09 0.34
C ARG A 532 -48.84 -12.12 1.28
N GLY A 533 -49.82 -11.71 2.09
CA GLY A 533 -50.62 -12.61 2.92
C GLY A 533 -49.90 -13.20 4.14
N ASP A 534 -48.62 -12.88 4.36
CA ASP A 534 -47.84 -13.24 5.54
C ASP A 534 -46.91 -12.12 6.03
N THR A 535 -46.25 -12.34 7.16
CA THR A 535 -45.33 -11.39 7.83
C THR A 535 -43.93 -11.95 8.03
N GLY A 536 -43.62 -13.06 7.34
CA GLY A 536 -42.30 -13.69 7.35
C GLY A 536 -41.27 -12.83 6.64
N LEU A 537 -40.03 -13.28 6.55
CA LEU A 537 -38.96 -12.52 5.91
C LEU A 537 -38.79 -12.96 4.46
N HIS A 538 -39.19 -12.10 3.51
CA HIS A 538 -39.17 -12.41 2.08
C HIS A 538 -37.92 -11.86 1.42
N THR A 539 -37.52 -12.52 0.34
CA THR A 539 -36.43 -12.05 -0.51
C THR A 539 -36.98 -11.54 -1.81
N TYR A 540 -36.64 -10.30 -2.13
CA TYR A 540 -37.08 -9.58 -3.30
C TYR A 540 -35.92 -9.32 -4.25
N GLU A 541 -36.21 -9.16 -5.53
CA GLU A 541 -35.26 -8.72 -6.54
C GLU A 541 -35.94 -7.74 -7.52
N ALA A 542 -35.43 -6.52 -7.60
CA ALA A 542 -35.82 -5.54 -8.60
C ALA A 542 -34.83 -5.60 -9.77
N VAL A 543 -35.32 -5.97 -10.95
CA VAL A 543 -34.54 -6.05 -12.18
C VAL A 543 -34.71 -4.74 -12.94
N ILE A 544 -33.61 -4.18 -13.45
CA ILE A 544 -33.60 -2.96 -14.26
C ILE A 544 -32.75 -3.23 -15.50
N GLU A 545 -33.37 -3.14 -16.67
CA GLU A 545 -32.75 -3.34 -17.98
C GLU A 545 -32.86 -2.02 -18.78
N PRO A 546 -31.83 -1.15 -18.71
CA PRO A 546 -31.84 0.13 -19.41
C PRO A 546 -31.96 -0.03 -20.92
N ASP A 547 -32.74 0.84 -21.54
CA ASP A 547 -32.92 1.00 -22.99
C ASP A 547 -32.72 2.49 -23.36
N LEU A 548 -32.72 2.82 -24.65
CA LEU A 548 -32.46 4.17 -25.17
C LEU A 548 -33.40 5.25 -24.62
N ASN A 549 -34.61 4.87 -24.19
CA ASN A 549 -35.65 5.81 -23.77
C ASN A 549 -36.12 5.60 -22.32
N GLY A 550 -35.44 4.77 -21.53
CA GLY A 550 -35.86 4.42 -20.17
C GLY A 550 -35.27 3.09 -19.70
N ALA A 551 -36.03 2.32 -18.91
CA ALA A 551 -35.68 0.94 -18.57
C ALA A 551 -36.92 0.04 -18.55
N TYR A 552 -36.75 -1.21 -18.96
CA TYR A 552 -37.67 -2.28 -18.61
C TYR A 552 -37.33 -2.75 -17.20
N VAL A 553 -38.35 -2.97 -16.38
CA VAL A 553 -38.15 -3.34 -14.99
C VAL A 553 -39.08 -4.48 -14.59
N ASP A 554 -38.59 -5.35 -13.72
CA ASP A 554 -39.40 -6.42 -13.13
C ASP A 554 -39.23 -6.41 -11.61
N PHE A 555 -40.28 -6.77 -10.88
CA PHE A 555 -40.20 -6.95 -9.43
C PHE A 555 -40.54 -8.38 -9.04
N LEU A 556 -39.61 -9.06 -8.38
CA LEU A 556 -39.67 -10.49 -8.10
C LEU A 556 -39.67 -10.72 -6.60
N ASP A 557 -40.58 -11.55 -6.10
CA ASP A 557 -40.60 -12.03 -4.70
C ASP A 557 -40.39 -13.55 -4.66
N TYR A 558 -39.33 -13.98 -3.99
CA TYR A 558 -38.93 -15.38 -3.83
C TYR A 558 -39.53 -16.07 -2.59
N GLY A 559 -40.28 -15.34 -1.76
CA GLY A 559 -40.91 -15.86 -0.55
C GLY A 559 -39.96 -16.03 0.64
N THR A 560 -40.42 -16.77 1.66
CA THR A 560 -39.74 -16.87 2.97
C THR A 560 -38.68 -17.96 3.08
N ASP A 561 -38.81 -19.05 2.32
CA ASP A 561 -38.08 -20.29 2.56
C ASP A 561 -37.17 -20.71 1.39
N TYR A 562 -37.04 -19.86 0.38
CA TYR A 562 -36.25 -20.11 -0.83
C TYR A 562 -36.60 -21.41 -1.57
N SER A 563 -37.75 -22.03 -1.26
CA SER A 563 -38.19 -23.27 -1.92
C SER A 563 -38.38 -23.07 -3.42
N ASN A 564 -38.87 -21.89 -3.81
CA ASN A 564 -39.17 -21.51 -5.19
C ASN A 564 -37.93 -21.11 -6.00
N TYR A 565 -36.83 -20.68 -5.36
CA TYR A 565 -35.60 -20.26 -6.05
C TYR A 565 -35.04 -21.37 -6.97
N PRO A 566 -34.71 -21.08 -8.24
CA PRO A 566 -34.49 -19.74 -8.84
C PRO A 566 -35.73 -19.04 -9.40
N ASN A 567 -36.93 -19.63 -9.26
CA ASN A 567 -38.17 -19.01 -9.73
C ASN A 567 -38.80 -18.16 -8.62
N PRO A 568 -39.37 -16.99 -8.96
CA PRO A 568 -40.12 -16.20 -8.00
C PRO A 568 -41.41 -16.92 -7.58
N ALA A 569 -41.86 -16.68 -6.35
CA ALA A 569 -43.17 -17.06 -5.85
C ALA A 569 -44.27 -16.14 -6.38
N ARG A 570 -43.95 -14.84 -6.52
CA ARG A 570 -44.79 -13.81 -7.14
C ARG A 570 -43.88 -12.93 -8.01
N GLU A 571 -44.35 -12.52 -9.18
CA GLU A 571 -43.61 -11.66 -10.08
C GLU A 571 -44.49 -10.60 -10.71
N ASN A 572 -43.96 -9.39 -10.81
CA ASN A 572 -44.51 -8.30 -11.58
C ASN A 572 -43.59 -8.00 -12.76
N PRO A 573 -43.83 -8.62 -13.92
CA PRO A 573 -43.18 -8.20 -15.15
C PRO A 573 -43.89 -6.95 -15.66
N ASP A 574 -43.45 -5.77 -15.19
CA ASP A 574 -44.14 -4.49 -15.41
C ASP A 574 -44.44 -4.28 -16.90
N GLY A 575 -43.50 -4.72 -17.76
CA GLY A 575 -43.66 -4.74 -19.22
C GLY A 575 -43.79 -3.35 -19.86
N LEU A 576 -43.76 -2.29 -19.04
CA LEU A 576 -43.76 -0.90 -19.43
C LEU A 576 -42.34 -0.35 -19.37
N LEU A 577 -42.10 0.68 -20.18
CA LEU A 577 -40.85 1.40 -20.15
C LEU A 577 -40.94 2.50 -19.08
N ARG A 578 -40.08 2.42 -18.06
CA ARG A 578 -40.00 3.38 -16.95
C ARG A 578 -38.92 4.43 -17.20
N HIS A 579 -39.10 5.63 -16.65
CA HIS A 579 -38.11 6.70 -16.75
C HIS A 579 -36.89 6.36 -15.89
N TYR A 580 -35.78 6.04 -16.56
CA TYR A 580 -34.52 5.68 -15.93
C TYR A 580 -33.37 6.04 -16.87
N THR A 581 -32.34 6.70 -16.35
CA THR A 581 -31.15 7.07 -17.12
C THR A 581 -29.91 6.56 -16.41
N ALA A 582 -29.20 5.57 -16.98
CA ALA A 582 -27.96 5.09 -16.39
C ALA A 582 -26.87 6.20 -16.39
N PRO A 583 -25.95 6.23 -15.39
CA PRO A 583 -25.78 5.27 -14.30
C PRO A 583 -26.77 5.45 -13.13
N LEU A 584 -26.90 4.43 -12.30
CA LEU A 584 -27.63 4.51 -11.02
C LEU A 584 -26.93 5.49 -10.07
N GLU A 585 -27.66 6.46 -9.51
CA GLU A 585 -27.10 7.50 -8.63
C GLU A 585 -27.44 7.28 -7.17
N TYR A 586 -28.69 6.96 -6.84
CA TYR A 586 -29.10 6.69 -5.47
C TYR A 586 -30.03 5.50 -5.35
N LEU A 587 -29.98 4.86 -4.19
CA LEU A 587 -30.89 3.77 -3.80
C LEU A 587 -31.54 4.14 -2.47
N TYR A 588 -32.83 3.87 -2.36
CA TYR A 588 -33.61 4.15 -1.17
C TYR A 588 -34.30 2.89 -0.67
N MET A 589 -34.25 2.65 0.64
CA MET A 589 -35.19 1.79 1.34
C MET A 589 -36.34 2.66 1.83
N VAL A 590 -37.59 2.23 1.63
CA VAL A 590 -38.76 3.06 1.93
C VAL A 590 -39.84 2.27 2.64
N ASN A 591 -40.57 2.96 3.53
CA ASN A 591 -41.82 2.50 4.10
C ASN A 591 -42.83 3.65 4.07
N PHE A 592 -43.80 3.60 3.16
CA PHE A 592 -44.73 4.70 2.98
C PHE A 592 -45.70 4.84 4.15
N ASN A 593 -46.06 6.10 4.43
CA ASN A 593 -46.87 6.43 5.60
C ASN A 593 -48.29 5.90 5.49
N ASN A 594 -48.59 4.87 6.28
CA ASN A 594 -49.92 4.29 6.41
C ASN A 594 -50.58 4.56 7.76
N ASN A 595 -49.94 5.40 8.60
CA ASN A 595 -50.37 5.75 9.97
C ASN A 595 -50.74 4.53 10.82
N ASN A 596 -50.01 3.43 10.64
CA ASN A 596 -50.29 2.16 11.29
C ASN A 596 -49.11 1.67 12.16
N ASN A 597 -48.00 2.43 12.18
CA ASN A 597 -46.76 2.14 12.91
C ASN A 597 -46.20 0.76 12.55
N ASN A 598 -46.36 0.29 11.31
CA ASN A 598 -45.84 -0.98 10.82
C ASN A 598 -44.51 -0.71 10.12
N ASP A 599 -43.42 -0.70 10.89
CA ASP A 599 -42.07 -0.43 10.36
C ASP A 599 -41.62 -1.55 9.40
N ALA A 600 -40.75 -1.22 8.46
CA ALA A 600 -40.11 -2.20 7.59
C ALA A 600 -38.74 -2.59 8.12
N VAL A 601 -38.47 -3.89 8.18
CA VAL A 601 -37.19 -4.44 8.61
C VAL A 601 -36.49 -5.05 7.40
N PHE A 602 -35.38 -4.45 6.98
CA PHE A 602 -34.50 -4.95 5.92
C PHE A 602 -33.32 -5.66 6.57
N GLU A 603 -33.04 -6.91 6.19
CA GLU A 603 -31.90 -7.66 6.73
C GLU A 603 -30.61 -7.33 5.97
N TRP A 604 -30.71 -7.26 4.65
CA TRP A 604 -29.60 -6.93 3.74
C TRP A 604 -30.15 -6.49 2.38
N ILE A 605 -29.30 -5.81 1.61
CA ILE A 605 -29.54 -5.38 0.23
C ILE A 605 -28.23 -5.35 -0.56
N PHE A 606 -28.28 -5.65 -1.86
CA PHE A 606 -27.12 -5.60 -2.73
C PHE A 606 -27.47 -5.37 -4.19
N ILE A 607 -26.49 -4.88 -4.96
CA ILE A 607 -26.62 -4.64 -6.40
C ILE A 607 -25.69 -5.58 -7.15
N ARG A 608 -26.23 -6.31 -8.12
CA ARG A 608 -25.49 -7.18 -9.02
C ARG A 608 -25.73 -6.82 -10.48
N LYS A 609 -24.79 -7.22 -11.33
CA LYS A 609 -25.06 -7.27 -12.78
C LYS A 609 -26.13 -8.30 -13.07
N TYR A 610 -27.09 -7.93 -13.91
CA TYR A 610 -28.20 -8.80 -14.28
C TYR A 610 -27.98 -9.47 -15.63
N VAL A 611 -28.47 -10.69 -15.69
CA VAL A 611 -28.50 -11.57 -16.87
C VAL A 611 -29.76 -12.40 -16.75
N GLN A 612 -30.52 -12.49 -17.84
CA GLN A 612 -31.81 -13.19 -17.85
C GLN A 612 -31.67 -14.68 -17.54
N ASN A 613 -30.63 -15.33 -18.08
CA ASN A 613 -30.35 -16.75 -17.83
C ASN A 613 -29.03 -16.88 -17.05
N LEU A 614 -29.16 -17.24 -15.77
CA LEU A 614 -28.02 -17.58 -14.93
C LEU A 614 -27.39 -18.91 -15.38
N PRO A 615 -26.05 -19.05 -15.31
CA PRO A 615 -25.39 -20.34 -15.48
C PRO A 615 -25.83 -21.36 -14.42
N VAL A 616 -25.82 -22.63 -14.79
CA VAL A 616 -26.17 -23.75 -13.92
C VAL A 616 -24.90 -24.41 -13.39
N GLU A 617 -24.82 -24.62 -12.08
CA GLU A 617 -23.74 -25.36 -11.44
C GLU A 617 -23.82 -26.87 -11.69
N THR A 618 -22.68 -27.47 -12.01
CA THR A 618 -22.51 -28.93 -12.06
C THR A 618 -21.40 -29.32 -11.11
N PHE A 619 -21.74 -30.06 -10.06
CA PHE A 619 -20.77 -30.60 -9.10
C PHE A 619 -20.18 -31.93 -9.59
N GLN A 620 -18.87 -32.08 -9.41
CA GLN A 620 -18.18 -33.35 -9.61
C GLN A 620 -18.21 -34.19 -8.33
N ASN A 621 -17.49 -35.31 -8.32
CA ASN A 621 -17.37 -36.14 -7.13
C ASN A 621 -16.70 -35.38 -5.98
N ILE A 622 -17.23 -35.57 -4.77
CA ILE A 622 -16.58 -35.08 -3.56
C ILE A 622 -15.27 -35.86 -3.37
N GLU A 623 -14.16 -35.13 -3.31
CA GLU A 623 -12.87 -35.67 -2.96
C GLU A 623 -12.67 -35.49 -1.45
N THR A 624 -12.16 -36.52 -0.78
CA THR A 624 -11.72 -36.42 0.61
C THR A 624 -10.23 -36.16 0.62
N ARG A 625 -9.80 -35.24 1.49
CA ARG A 625 -8.38 -34.99 1.75
C ARG A 625 -7.71 -36.34 2.04
N PRO A 626 -6.63 -36.71 1.33
CA PRO A 626 -5.98 -38.01 1.51
C PRO A 626 -5.66 -38.26 2.99
N SER A 627 -6.17 -39.35 3.57
CA SER A 627 -5.80 -39.73 4.94
C SER A 627 -4.36 -40.21 4.96
N SER A 628 -3.56 -39.70 5.89
CA SER A 628 -2.17 -40.10 6.12
C SER A 628 -2.08 -41.53 6.68
N THR A 629 -2.27 -42.54 5.83
CA THR A 629 -1.73 -43.87 6.09
C THR A 629 -0.29 -43.90 5.62
N VAL A 630 0.60 -43.71 6.60
CA VAL A 630 2.05 -43.86 6.46
C VAL A 630 2.33 -45.24 5.88
N THR A 631 2.84 -45.29 4.65
CA THR A 631 3.66 -46.41 4.19
C THR A 631 5.07 -45.88 4.05
N THR A 632 5.97 -46.45 4.85
CA THR A 632 7.40 -46.15 4.97
C THR A 632 8.16 -46.49 3.69
N THR A 633 8.07 -45.62 2.70
CA THR A 633 9.03 -45.55 1.59
C THR A 633 9.43 -44.10 1.39
N ARG A 634 10.74 -43.81 1.47
CA ARG A 634 11.37 -42.47 1.29
C ARG A 634 10.68 -41.71 0.13
N ALA A 635 9.75 -40.82 0.47
CA ALA A 635 9.32 -39.78 -0.45
C ALA A 635 10.29 -38.61 -0.23
N TRP A 636 11.27 -38.49 -1.12
CA TRP A 636 12.05 -37.28 -1.22
C TRP A 636 11.17 -36.21 -1.86
N SER A 637 11.08 -35.05 -1.23
CA SER A 637 10.34 -33.90 -1.70
C SER A 637 11.25 -32.69 -1.85
N GLY A 638 10.77 -31.60 -2.45
CA GLY A 638 11.49 -30.35 -2.37
C GLY A 638 11.65 -29.92 -0.90
N ALA A 639 12.81 -29.42 -0.54
CA ALA A 639 13.05 -28.87 0.78
C ALA A 639 14.05 -27.73 0.72
N ARG A 640 13.96 -26.87 1.73
CA ARG A 640 14.79 -25.69 1.87
C ARG A 640 15.38 -25.63 3.25
N ALA A 641 16.64 -25.22 3.32
CA ALA A 641 17.33 -24.92 4.56
C ALA A 641 17.61 -23.43 4.58
N TYR A 642 17.12 -22.75 5.62
CA TYR A 642 17.33 -21.32 5.82
C TYR A 642 18.30 -21.07 6.96
N ASP A 643 19.14 -20.06 6.80
CA ASP A 643 19.85 -19.38 7.87
C ASP A 643 19.25 -17.97 7.99
N ILE A 644 18.60 -17.71 9.13
CA ILE A 644 17.88 -16.46 9.41
C ILE A 644 18.60 -15.58 10.44
N GLN A 645 19.84 -15.92 10.82
CA GLN A 645 20.53 -15.22 11.90
C GLN A 645 20.82 -13.75 11.57
N SER A 646 21.08 -13.45 10.30
CA SER A 646 21.32 -12.08 9.83
C SER A 646 20.10 -11.16 10.08
N PHE A 647 18.89 -11.68 9.85
CA PHE A 647 17.66 -10.98 10.16
C PHE A 647 17.46 -10.80 11.67
N ILE A 648 17.68 -11.86 12.46
CA ILE A 648 17.62 -11.81 13.93
C ILE A 648 18.59 -10.75 14.47
N ASN A 649 19.82 -10.69 13.96
CA ASN A 649 20.81 -9.70 14.36
C ASN A 649 20.32 -8.28 14.08
N CYS A 650 19.73 -8.03 12.90
CA CYS A 650 19.16 -6.72 12.59
C CYS A 650 17.98 -6.34 13.50
N ILE A 651 17.14 -7.30 13.89
CA ILE A 651 16.07 -7.06 14.87
C ILE A 651 16.65 -6.73 16.25
N MET A 652 17.56 -7.56 16.75
CA MET A 652 18.19 -7.41 18.08
C MET A 652 18.94 -6.09 18.22
N ASP A 653 19.62 -5.68 17.15
CA ASP A 653 20.30 -4.39 17.07
C ASP A 653 19.36 -3.23 16.75
N GLN A 654 18.06 -3.47 16.65
CA GLN A 654 17.07 -2.44 16.37
C GLN A 654 17.44 -1.65 15.09
N ARG A 655 17.78 -2.36 14.02
CA ARG A 655 18.12 -1.79 12.71
C ARG A 655 16.88 -1.55 11.85
N TYR A 656 17.08 -0.79 10.78
CA TYR A 656 16.07 -0.39 9.81
C TYR A 656 16.33 -1.01 8.43
N PHE A 657 15.25 -1.26 7.71
CA PHE A 657 15.21 -1.69 6.32
C PHE A 657 14.55 -0.61 5.47
N GLY A 658 15.03 -0.46 4.24
CA GLY A 658 14.41 0.35 3.20
C GLY A 658 13.59 -0.52 2.26
N ILE A 659 12.28 -0.29 2.19
CA ILE A 659 11.34 -1.04 1.33
C ILE A 659 10.35 -0.08 0.66
N TYR A 660 9.77 -0.45 -0.48
CA TYR A 660 8.93 0.46 -1.27
C TYR A 660 7.64 0.86 -0.56
N ASN A 661 6.89 -0.10 -0.03
CA ASN A 661 5.56 0.13 0.52
C ASN A 661 5.57 0.45 2.03
N ALA A 662 6.43 1.36 2.46
CA ALA A 662 6.52 1.77 3.86
C ALA A 662 6.61 3.29 3.99
N PRO A 663 6.19 3.87 5.13
CA PRO A 663 6.31 5.30 5.36
C PRO A 663 7.78 5.74 5.31
N SER A 664 8.06 6.74 4.48
CA SER A 664 9.33 7.41 4.40
C SER A 664 9.64 8.20 5.67
N PHE A 665 10.87 8.69 5.79
CA PHE A 665 11.24 9.58 6.89
C PHE A 665 10.37 10.86 6.95
N PHE A 666 9.90 11.38 5.82
CA PHE A 666 9.03 12.56 5.80
C PHE A 666 7.63 12.22 6.32
N GLU A 667 7.07 11.09 5.92
CA GLU A 667 5.78 10.62 6.43
C GLU A 667 5.84 10.30 7.93
N ARG A 668 6.98 9.84 8.44
CA ARG A 668 7.23 9.65 9.88
C ARG A 668 7.23 10.97 10.66
N LEU A 669 7.63 12.07 10.04
CA LEU A 669 7.54 13.43 10.59
C LEU A 669 6.12 14.02 10.50
N GLU A 670 5.30 13.51 9.58
CA GLU A 670 3.89 13.89 9.40
C GLU A 670 2.93 13.01 10.19
N GLY A 671 3.37 11.84 10.65
CA GLY A 671 2.52 10.83 11.28
C GLY A 671 1.45 10.29 10.33
N SER A 672 1.64 10.43 9.02
CA SER A 672 0.66 10.14 7.97
C SER A 672 1.36 9.76 6.67
N THR A 673 0.71 8.91 5.86
CA THR A 673 1.20 8.44 4.56
C THR A 673 0.47 9.06 3.37
N ILE A 674 -0.32 10.12 3.59
CA ILE A 674 -1.16 10.71 2.53
C ILE A 674 -0.35 11.27 1.35
N ASN A 675 0.91 11.66 1.58
CA ASN A 675 1.80 12.25 0.58
C ASN A 675 2.81 11.25 -0.02
N HIS A 676 2.61 9.94 0.20
CA HIS A 676 3.57 8.91 -0.20
C HIS A 676 3.95 9.00 -1.68
N ASP A 677 2.95 8.98 -2.56
CA ASP A 677 3.13 8.98 -4.02
C ASP A 677 3.85 10.24 -4.51
N GLU A 678 3.60 11.38 -3.87
CA GLU A 678 4.25 12.65 -4.22
C GLU A 678 5.75 12.62 -3.84
N TYR A 679 6.07 12.12 -2.65
CA TYR A 679 7.45 11.94 -2.22
C TYR A 679 8.21 10.91 -3.03
N GLU A 680 7.56 9.80 -3.38
CA GLU A 680 8.15 8.76 -4.22
C GLU A 680 8.42 9.28 -5.64
N THR A 681 7.44 9.97 -6.24
CA THR A 681 7.60 10.60 -7.56
C THR A 681 8.76 11.57 -7.57
N LEU A 682 8.88 12.42 -6.54
CA LEU A 682 9.97 13.38 -6.43
C LEU A 682 11.33 12.67 -6.23
N ALA A 683 11.38 11.62 -5.42
CA ALA A 683 12.60 10.82 -5.22
C ALA A 683 13.05 10.18 -6.53
N HIS A 684 12.13 9.58 -7.30
CA HIS A 684 12.43 8.98 -8.61
C HIS A 684 13.04 9.99 -9.57
N GLN A 685 12.44 11.19 -9.68
CA GLN A 685 12.96 12.28 -10.50
C GLN A 685 14.40 12.65 -10.11
N ILE A 686 14.69 12.78 -8.82
CA ILE A 686 16.05 13.14 -8.37
C ILE A 686 17.04 11.98 -8.53
N GLN A 687 16.62 10.73 -8.32
CA GLN A 687 17.46 9.57 -8.57
C GLN A 687 17.84 9.44 -10.05
N ASP A 688 16.91 9.77 -10.95
CA ASP A 688 17.14 9.91 -12.39
C ASP A 688 18.19 10.98 -12.70
N GLU A 689 17.99 12.19 -12.17
CA GLU A 689 18.90 13.32 -12.38
C GLU A 689 20.34 13.01 -11.92
N LEU A 690 20.47 12.30 -10.80
CA LEU A 690 21.78 11.95 -10.22
C LEU A 690 22.37 10.66 -10.79
N GLY A 691 21.61 9.89 -11.57
CA GLY A 691 22.04 8.61 -12.14
C GLY A 691 22.36 7.55 -11.09
N ILE A 692 21.61 7.52 -9.98
CA ILE A 692 21.91 6.65 -8.82
C ILE A 692 20.98 5.44 -8.70
N LYS A 693 20.39 4.94 -9.80
CA LYS A 693 19.53 3.75 -9.79
C LYS A 693 20.34 2.45 -9.64
N TYR A 694 19.67 1.38 -9.19
CA TYR A 694 20.21 0.03 -9.20
C TYR A 694 19.66 -0.74 -10.41
N GLY A 695 20.44 -0.79 -11.49
CA GLY A 695 19.92 -1.26 -12.77
C GLY A 695 18.75 -0.38 -13.23
N ASP A 696 17.59 -0.99 -13.47
CA ASP A 696 16.36 -0.30 -13.85
C ASP A 696 15.43 0.01 -12.66
N GLN A 697 15.86 -0.26 -11.42
CA GLN A 697 15.08 -0.07 -10.20
C GLN A 697 15.54 1.14 -9.39
N TYR A 698 14.58 1.87 -8.83
CA TYR A 698 14.84 3.00 -7.91
C TYR A 698 15.11 2.50 -6.49
N TYR A 699 15.90 3.21 -5.72
CA TYR A 699 16.01 2.93 -4.28
C TYR A 699 14.70 3.32 -3.58
N PRO A 700 14.15 2.48 -2.69
CA PRO A 700 12.94 2.81 -1.96
C PRO A 700 13.16 3.98 -1.01
N ILE A 701 12.07 4.68 -0.68
CA ILE A 701 12.06 5.78 0.31
C ILE A 701 11.50 5.35 1.67
N GLY A 702 10.78 4.24 1.73
CA GLY A 702 10.13 3.75 2.94
C GLY A 702 11.13 3.26 3.98
N LEU A 703 10.83 3.44 5.26
CA LEU A 703 11.61 2.95 6.38
C LEU A 703 10.79 1.95 7.17
N VAL A 704 11.41 0.84 7.57
CA VAL A 704 10.80 -0.19 8.41
C VAL A 704 11.76 -0.60 9.50
N SER A 705 11.22 -0.71 10.71
CA SER A 705 11.91 -1.37 11.82
C SER A 705 10.92 -2.18 12.65
N PHE A 706 11.42 -2.95 13.63
CA PHE A 706 10.58 -3.85 14.41
C PHE A 706 10.51 -3.48 15.89
N MET A 707 9.31 -3.61 16.45
CA MET A 707 9.01 -3.43 17.87
C MET A 707 8.59 -4.75 18.49
N ILE A 708 9.34 -5.18 19.52
CA ILE A 708 9.14 -6.47 20.17
C ILE A 708 9.17 -6.24 21.69
N PRO A 709 8.02 -6.18 22.37
CA PRO A 709 7.95 -5.92 23.82
C PRO A 709 8.42 -7.13 24.62
N HIS A 710 9.72 -7.41 24.60
CA HIS A 710 10.36 -8.57 25.22
C HIS A 710 11.72 -8.18 25.80
N ALA A 711 12.03 -8.60 27.03
CA ALA A 711 13.23 -8.20 27.77
C ALA A 711 14.54 -8.40 26.99
N THR A 712 14.65 -9.47 26.20
CA THR A 712 15.84 -9.76 25.39
C THR A 712 15.94 -8.93 24.11
N TYR A 713 14.81 -8.62 23.46
CA TYR A 713 14.79 -7.96 22.15
C TYR A 713 14.70 -6.44 22.28
N ASP A 714 13.89 -5.95 23.22
CA ASP A 714 13.72 -4.54 23.50
C ASP A 714 13.29 -4.33 24.97
N GLU A 715 14.28 -4.28 25.86
CA GLU A 715 14.08 -4.07 27.29
C GLU A 715 13.35 -2.75 27.59
N LYS A 716 13.63 -1.70 26.82
CA LYS A 716 13.01 -0.38 27.03
C LYS A 716 11.52 -0.44 26.72
N LEU A 717 11.14 -1.04 25.59
CA LEU A 717 9.74 -1.20 25.21
C LEU A 717 9.00 -2.13 26.19
N PHE A 718 9.65 -3.23 26.59
CA PHE A 718 9.12 -4.16 27.58
C PHE A 718 8.79 -3.46 28.91
N ASN A 719 9.73 -2.65 29.43
CA ASN A 719 9.52 -1.89 30.65
C ASN A 719 8.43 -0.81 30.50
N LEU A 720 8.34 -0.17 29.32
CA LEU A 720 7.27 0.78 29.03
C LEU A 720 5.89 0.12 29.07
N PHE A 721 5.74 -1.04 28.42
CA PHE A 721 4.49 -1.81 28.40
C PHE A 721 4.08 -2.22 29.82
N ASN A 722 5.02 -2.75 30.61
CA ASN A 722 4.76 -3.10 32.02
C ASN A 722 4.35 -1.89 32.87
N THR A 723 4.99 -0.74 32.66
CA THR A 723 4.69 0.50 33.40
C THR A 723 3.31 1.04 33.05
N LEU A 724 2.90 0.91 31.79
CA LEU A 724 1.60 1.37 31.29
C LEU A 724 0.48 0.34 31.48
N GLY A 725 0.80 -0.89 31.88
CA GLY A 725 -0.17 -1.98 31.96
C GLY A 725 -0.67 -2.44 30.59
N ILE A 726 0.12 -2.24 29.52
CA ILE A 726 -0.22 -2.68 28.17
C ILE A 726 0.18 -4.14 28.00
N THR A 727 -0.76 -4.98 27.58
CA THR A 727 -0.48 -6.39 27.23
C THR A 727 -0.36 -6.52 25.72
N PRO A 728 0.72 -7.12 25.19
CA PRO A 728 0.84 -7.38 23.76
C PRO A 728 -0.29 -8.31 23.26
N GLU A 729 -0.93 -7.93 22.16
CA GLU A 729 -1.96 -8.72 21.49
C GLU A 729 -1.35 -9.68 20.45
N GLU A 730 -1.86 -10.92 20.44
CA GLU A 730 -1.49 -11.96 19.47
C GLU A 730 -1.84 -11.52 18.04
N GLY A 731 -0.91 -11.69 17.09
CA GLY A 731 -1.14 -11.41 15.68
C GLY A 731 -1.10 -9.94 15.28
N GLN A 732 -0.78 -9.00 16.17
CA GLN A 732 -0.47 -7.62 15.77
C GLN A 732 0.95 -7.57 15.18
N THR A 733 1.10 -7.08 13.94
CA THR A 733 2.42 -6.93 13.29
C THR A 733 3.39 -6.10 14.14
N SER A 734 4.65 -6.54 14.16
CA SER A 734 5.77 -5.87 14.83
C SER A 734 6.39 -4.77 13.98
N PHE A 735 5.90 -4.52 12.76
CA PHE A 735 6.29 -3.35 11.97
C PHE A 735 6.01 -2.08 12.79
N ASP A 736 7.07 -1.34 13.12
CA ASP A 736 7.09 -0.18 14.01
C ASP A 736 5.98 0.84 13.76
N TYR A 737 5.73 1.24 12.51
CA TYR A 737 4.69 2.22 12.19
C TYR A 737 3.30 1.73 12.61
N TYR A 738 2.89 0.55 12.16
CA TYR A 738 1.59 -0.02 12.52
C TYR A 738 1.49 -0.39 13.99
N PHE A 739 2.60 -0.86 14.59
CA PHE A 739 2.68 -1.16 16.01
C PHE A 739 2.44 0.10 16.87
N LEU A 740 3.13 1.20 16.55
CA LEU A 740 2.95 2.48 17.27
C LEU A 740 1.55 3.04 17.09
N GLN A 741 1.02 3.01 15.86
CA GLN A 741 -0.34 3.45 15.57
C GLN A 741 -1.36 2.66 16.40
N TYR A 742 -1.24 1.33 16.46
CA TYR A 742 -2.18 0.49 17.20
C TYR A 742 -2.13 0.72 18.72
N TYR A 743 -0.93 0.69 19.34
CA TYR A 743 -0.83 0.78 20.81
C TYR A 743 -0.85 2.20 21.36
N PHE A 744 -0.46 3.21 20.57
CA PHE A 744 -0.30 4.58 21.04
C PHE A 744 -1.08 5.62 20.21
N GLY A 745 -1.32 5.35 18.92
CA GLY A 745 -2.01 6.28 18.01
C GLY A 745 -3.53 6.07 17.86
N GLY A 746 -4.09 4.97 18.37
CA GLY A 746 -5.51 4.62 18.18
C GLY A 746 -5.84 4.04 16.80
N GLY A 747 -4.84 3.59 16.04
CA GLY A 747 -4.99 2.94 14.74
C GLY A 747 -5.57 1.52 14.85
N SER A 748 -6.05 0.99 13.72
CA SER A 748 -6.57 -0.38 13.65
C SER A 748 -5.46 -1.42 13.68
N LYS A 749 -5.78 -2.60 14.21
CA LYS A 749 -4.86 -3.75 14.20
C LYS A 749 -4.49 -4.13 12.77
N VAL A 750 -3.21 -4.40 12.53
CA VAL A 750 -2.71 -4.98 11.29
C VAL A 750 -2.24 -6.40 11.57
N SER A 751 -2.92 -7.37 10.97
CA SER A 751 -2.67 -8.79 11.22
C SER A 751 -1.32 -9.24 10.66
N GLY A 752 -0.55 -9.93 11.48
CA GLY A 752 0.69 -10.59 11.13
C GLY A 752 0.75 -12.03 11.64
N TYR A 753 1.74 -12.77 11.15
CA TYR A 753 1.96 -14.18 11.44
C TYR A 753 3.23 -14.37 12.25
N ARG A 754 3.27 -15.43 13.08
CA ARG A 754 4.51 -15.83 13.77
C ARG A 754 5.56 -16.22 12.75
N VAL A 755 6.83 -16.06 13.14
CA VAL A 755 7.97 -16.34 12.27
C VAL A 755 8.76 -17.52 12.84
N TYR A 756 8.88 -18.59 12.07
CA TYR A 756 9.66 -19.78 12.43
C TYR A 756 11.10 -19.38 12.82
N GLY A 757 11.59 -19.90 13.95
CA GLY A 757 12.91 -19.60 14.48
C GLY A 757 13.02 -18.28 15.27
N ILE A 758 11.96 -17.46 15.33
CA ILE A 758 11.91 -16.24 16.13
C ILE A 758 10.81 -16.31 17.20
N SER A 759 9.54 -16.37 16.82
CA SER A 759 8.39 -16.35 17.74
C SER A 759 7.72 -17.71 17.93
N ASP A 760 8.25 -18.78 17.35
CA ASP A 760 7.72 -20.14 17.47
C ASP A 760 8.82 -21.15 17.82
N SER A 761 9.33 -21.03 19.03
CA SER A 761 10.19 -22.03 19.65
C SER A 761 9.61 -22.35 21.02
N PRO A 762 9.79 -23.58 21.56
CA PRO A 762 9.34 -23.93 22.91
C PRO A 762 9.72 -22.89 23.99
N ASP A 763 10.83 -22.18 23.80
CA ASP A 763 11.35 -21.14 24.71
C ASP A 763 10.94 -19.70 24.34
N ARG A 764 10.22 -19.51 23.22
CA ARG A 764 9.91 -18.19 22.62
C ARG A 764 8.42 -17.98 22.31
N SER A 765 7.54 -18.86 22.79
CA SER A 765 6.08 -18.66 22.70
C SER A 765 5.63 -17.32 23.32
N SER A 766 6.40 -16.78 24.27
CA SER A 766 6.23 -15.45 24.88
C SER A 766 6.79 -14.27 24.06
N VAL A 767 7.46 -14.53 22.92
CA VAL A 767 7.98 -13.47 22.05
C VAL A 767 6.89 -13.06 21.07
N TYR A 768 6.30 -11.89 21.30
CA TYR A 768 5.29 -11.28 20.42
C TYR A 768 5.95 -10.61 19.22
N PHE A 769 6.48 -11.44 18.32
CA PHE A 769 7.01 -11.01 17.03
C PHE A 769 6.15 -11.55 15.91
N PHE A 770 5.50 -10.66 15.19
CA PHE A 770 4.64 -10.99 14.05
C PHE A 770 5.03 -10.15 12.85
N LEU A 771 4.97 -10.74 11.67
CA LEU A 771 5.15 -10.01 10.42
C LEU A 771 3.90 -10.14 9.56
N ASP A 772 3.42 -9.01 9.05
CA ASP A 772 2.42 -9.03 8.00
C ASP A 772 3.05 -9.55 6.70
N ASN A 773 2.18 -10.09 5.82
CA ASN A 773 2.63 -10.74 4.60
C ASN A 773 3.40 -9.78 3.67
N GLN A 774 3.02 -8.51 3.59
CA GLN A 774 3.64 -7.55 2.69
C GLN A 774 5.07 -7.24 3.12
N THR A 775 5.27 -6.94 4.41
CA THR A 775 6.60 -6.72 4.99
C THR A 775 7.48 -7.97 4.88
N ALA A 776 6.92 -9.15 5.14
CA ALA A 776 7.64 -10.41 5.01
C ALA A 776 8.09 -10.67 3.56
N VAL A 777 7.23 -10.40 2.57
CA VAL A 777 7.58 -10.53 1.15
C VAL A 777 8.69 -9.56 0.75
N ALA A 778 8.66 -8.31 1.24
CA ALA A 778 9.71 -7.34 0.95
C ALA A 778 11.08 -7.75 1.52
N ILE A 779 11.10 -8.33 2.72
CA ILE A 779 12.35 -8.68 3.42
C ILE A 779 12.88 -10.06 3.02
N PHE A 780 12.02 -11.08 2.94
CA PHE A 780 12.40 -12.47 2.66
C PHE A 780 12.20 -12.87 1.19
N GLY A 781 11.45 -12.09 0.42
CA GLY A 781 10.89 -12.51 -0.85
C GLY A 781 9.65 -13.38 -0.69
N ALA A 782 8.92 -13.58 -1.80
CA ALA A 782 7.69 -14.37 -1.82
C ALA A 782 7.86 -15.77 -1.24
N GLN A 783 8.90 -16.50 -1.67
CA GLN A 783 9.14 -17.86 -1.18
C GLN A 783 9.53 -17.89 0.31
N GLY A 784 10.45 -17.02 0.72
CA GLY A 784 10.85 -16.94 2.13
C GLY A 784 9.69 -16.54 3.05
N ALA A 785 8.80 -15.65 2.58
CA ALA A 785 7.58 -15.28 3.31
C ALA A 785 6.53 -16.39 3.37
N GLN A 786 6.48 -17.27 2.36
CA GLN A 786 5.63 -18.46 2.41
C GLN A 786 6.16 -19.49 3.42
N ASP A 787 7.48 -19.64 3.46
CA ASP A 787 8.17 -20.67 4.22
C ASP A 787 8.37 -20.32 5.70
N LEU A 788 8.63 -19.06 6.00
CA LEU A 788 9.02 -18.64 7.35
C LEU A 788 7.84 -18.11 8.18
N LEU A 789 6.69 -17.82 7.57
CA LEU A 789 5.48 -17.38 8.27
C LEU A 789 4.57 -18.56 8.63
N GLN A 790 4.03 -18.54 9.85
CA GLN A 790 3.04 -19.49 10.32
C GLN A 790 1.63 -19.03 10.01
N ARG A 791 1.06 -19.59 8.95
CA ARG A 791 -0.28 -19.26 8.46
C ARG A 791 -1.35 -20.19 8.98
#